data_AF-A0A0G4J372-F1
#
_entry.id   AF-A0A0G4J372-F1
#
_cell.length_a   1.000
_cell.length_b   1.000
_cell.length_c   1.000
_cell.angle_alpha   90.00
_cell.angle_beta   90.00
_cell.angle_gamma   90.00
#
_symmetry.space_group_name_H-M   'P 1'
#
loop_
_entity.id
_entity.type
_entity.pdbx_description
1 polymer ?
#
loop_
_entity_poly.entity_id
_entity_poly.type
_entity_poly.pdbx_seq_one_letter_code
_entity_poly.pdbx_strand_id
1 'polypeptide(L)'
;MSSAARCVATLVLCATVLVIGVSSVHHFTEAPPVVPFLVSSFLENDELKRLAAIEDPQSQWSEVVTSIIQHRQSWEGLFRPNTTRDMVLSYFNLSVDPLVATASGSWAHKQIAEQHIPRRMQILFLRHIFSIDDNVPWDTIRVMLGTAITKWGLPAGVALGIGIQCAVRADKHSVIHRQRCYRAVEHLMDAYRARFATRCDSEAVEALQADVQQAASVAYKDEIARAVFSLVKNRLGDQEGWLVETAVDFEYIRYEAGNSLLEALAEHGLDVDAIDPPLCETRFASAFRDGDLSQAMLLIELGADFENAIASDDAECLVDNWWDDDLERDLVSQDYDLLALMLKYAVDPADVFAKFFAAFDSQTVTHVVMKRAATFLPDDHDALSWANRVLDRLLVTRYDRSIKGVLGFIGDGLSLVSDAQDASILVNMDICNRPDPVGDFKRLVAASKADQVLLALNVVDKQSGRTMFHKKCMTMDVFQWIRQRSSASLGHRDALGRSALDYWIVSDDDQIRPHNEVAQLTRLYWQFLGHDTNVVSPYDIVVQSCTEWTRLRLERDPDVMWELYHPATAPFLPILASLSGSFLHDAIYLSGLHPETTSYVLHAVLMRIAIGAVKDDHQDDQRVMSFVRTLCTYEFGRLLFVQWHSDRWTPLHRAVAHPRLHRFVTVMLEVASLHGTLEHLVNVVDVHGRTFLHIAASRLEFVPVFNYDGKPAHDASETYCALLGDVLRWLTAQPGAAGQPGSPLLSVYALDRLLSARDLSGQTFADIVTYSMRDRPDSDLIHKSTAITRLVHHWVTLTPQKLDRAA
;
A
#
# COMPACT_ATOMS: atom_id res chain seq x y z
N MET A 1 65.44 -28.03 -2.76
CA MET A 1 66.05 -26.83 -2.14
C MET A 1 65.49 -26.70 -0.73
N SER A 2 66.34 -26.64 0.30
CA SER A 2 65.94 -26.69 1.71
C SER A 2 65.16 -25.43 2.14
N SER A 3 64.24 -25.57 3.11
CA SER A 3 63.47 -24.43 3.66
C SER A 3 64.38 -23.34 4.24
N ALA A 4 65.57 -23.72 4.72
CA ALA A 4 66.61 -22.80 5.15
C ALA A 4 67.11 -21.87 4.02
N ALA A 5 67.22 -22.36 2.78
CA ALA A 5 67.66 -21.54 1.65
C ALA A 5 66.58 -20.54 1.20
N ARG A 6 65.29 -20.87 1.37
CA ARG A 6 64.17 -19.94 1.12
C ARG A 6 64.06 -18.90 2.23
N CYS A 7 64.17 -19.30 3.51
CA CYS A 7 64.23 -18.34 4.61
C CYS A 7 65.43 -17.40 4.51
N VAL A 8 66.60 -17.88 4.09
CA VAL A 8 67.77 -17.02 3.87
C VAL A 8 67.58 -16.12 2.66
N ALA A 9 67.00 -16.59 1.55
CA ALA A 9 66.70 -15.72 0.41
C ALA A 9 65.65 -14.65 0.74
N THR A 10 64.59 -15.01 1.47
CA THR A 10 63.55 -14.06 1.92
C THR A 10 64.07 -13.13 3.01
N LEU A 11 64.92 -13.59 3.95
CA LEU A 11 65.59 -12.72 4.92
C LEU A 11 66.62 -11.80 4.26
N VAL A 12 67.30 -12.24 3.20
CA VAL A 12 68.21 -11.40 2.41
C VAL A 12 67.41 -10.38 1.58
N LEU A 13 66.24 -10.74 1.04
CA LEU A 13 65.33 -9.83 0.33
C LEU A 13 64.67 -8.82 1.28
N CYS A 14 64.19 -9.29 2.44
CA CYS A 14 63.64 -8.42 3.50
C CYS A 14 64.73 -7.57 4.14
N ALA A 15 65.96 -8.07 4.31
CA ALA A 15 67.09 -7.28 4.78
C ALA A 15 67.57 -6.28 3.72
N THR A 16 67.48 -6.59 2.42
CA THR A 16 67.73 -5.58 1.38
C THR A 16 66.62 -4.54 1.37
N VAL A 17 65.34 -4.91 1.51
CA VAL A 17 64.23 -3.95 1.62
C VAL A 17 64.32 -3.10 2.92
N LEU A 18 64.72 -3.69 4.06
CA LEU A 18 64.92 -2.95 5.32
C LEU A 18 66.18 -2.06 5.30
N VAL A 19 67.27 -2.50 4.66
CA VAL A 19 68.50 -1.71 4.50
C VAL A 19 68.31 -0.59 3.46
N ILE A 20 67.47 -0.81 2.44
CA ILE A 20 67.08 0.23 1.46
C ILE A 20 66.05 1.21 2.06
N GLY A 21 65.27 0.79 3.06
CA GLY A 21 64.38 1.67 3.84
C GLY A 21 65.09 2.82 4.58
N VAL A 22 66.43 2.83 4.64
CA VAL A 22 67.22 3.90 5.27
C VAL A 22 68.20 4.56 4.30
N SER A 23 68.35 4.11 3.04
CA SER A 23 69.29 4.71 2.09
C SER A 23 68.87 4.60 0.63
N SER A 24 68.51 5.77 0.07
CA SER A 24 68.33 6.13 -1.34
C SER A 24 67.24 5.42 -2.17
N VAL A 25 66.18 6.19 -2.46
CA VAL A 25 65.08 5.95 -3.41
C VAL A 25 65.58 5.61 -4.85
N HIS A 26 66.81 6.00 -5.20
CA HIS A 26 67.43 5.77 -6.52
C HIS A 26 67.73 4.32 -6.91
N HIS A 27 67.62 3.33 -6.02
CA HIS A 27 67.84 1.91 -6.39
C HIS A 27 66.56 1.13 -6.69
N PHE A 28 65.38 1.72 -6.48
CA PHE A 28 64.11 1.10 -6.84
C PHE A 28 63.74 1.32 -8.32
N THR A 29 64.26 2.37 -8.96
CA THR A 29 63.96 2.72 -10.37
C THR A 29 64.68 1.83 -11.39
N GLU A 30 65.77 1.14 -11.01
CA GLU A 30 66.47 0.15 -11.84
C GLU A 30 66.06 -1.31 -11.54
N ALA A 31 65.11 -1.52 -10.62
CA ALA A 31 64.68 -2.86 -10.25
C ALA A 31 63.92 -3.55 -11.40
N PRO A 32 64.20 -4.83 -11.70
CA PRO A 32 63.55 -5.54 -12.79
C PRO A 32 62.03 -5.56 -12.59
N PRO A 33 61.23 -5.59 -13.69
CA PRO A 33 59.77 -5.49 -13.65
C PRO A 33 59.07 -6.59 -12.85
N VAL A 34 59.80 -7.62 -12.41
CA VAL A 34 59.31 -8.72 -11.55
C VAL A 34 59.20 -8.33 -10.06
N VAL A 35 59.97 -7.34 -9.60
CA VAL A 35 60.01 -6.91 -8.18
C VAL A 35 58.65 -6.40 -7.66
N PRO A 36 57.88 -5.55 -8.37
CA PRO A 36 56.58 -5.09 -7.87
C PRO A 36 55.59 -6.25 -7.64
N PHE A 37 55.63 -7.31 -8.47
CA PHE A 37 54.79 -8.50 -8.27
C PHE A 37 55.14 -9.27 -6.99
N LEU A 38 56.44 -9.40 -6.67
CA LEU A 38 56.91 -10.13 -5.49
C LEU A 38 56.63 -9.40 -4.18
N VAL A 39 56.74 -8.07 -4.17
CA VAL A 39 56.51 -7.28 -2.96
C VAL A 39 55.02 -7.04 -2.73
N SER A 40 54.23 -6.93 -3.81
CA SER A 40 52.80 -6.62 -3.68
C SER A 40 52.04 -7.62 -2.82
N SER A 41 52.35 -8.92 -2.85
CA SER A 41 51.67 -9.94 -2.03
C SER A 41 51.75 -9.70 -0.52
N PHE A 42 52.69 -8.86 -0.06
CA PHE A 42 52.90 -8.55 1.36
C PHE A 42 52.42 -7.17 1.78
N LEU A 43 52.05 -6.33 0.81
CA LEU A 43 51.65 -4.94 1.04
C LEU A 43 50.15 -4.76 0.86
N GLU A 44 49.57 -3.90 1.69
CA GLU A 44 48.18 -3.48 1.57
C GLU A 44 48.01 -2.47 0.42
N ASN A 45 46.76 -2.30 -0.04
CA ASN A 45 46.46 -1.47 -1.20
C ASN A 45 46.92 -0.01 -1.02
N ASP A 46 46.85 0.55 0.19
CA ASP A 46 47.29 1.92 0.46
C ASP A 46 48.81 2.06 0.49
N GLU A 47 49.54 1.03 0.89
CA GLU A 47 51.01 1.00 0.83
C GLU A 47 51.48 0.91 -0.62
N LEU A 48 50.80 0.10 -1.44
CA LEU A 48 51.02 0.03 -2.87
C LEU A 48 50.74 1.36 -3.58
N LYS A 49 49.64 2.05 -3.23
CA LYS A 49 49.35 3.39 -3.76
C LYS A 49 50.46 4.38 -3.45
N ARG A 50 51.01 4.35 -2.22
CA ARG A 50 52.13 5.21 -1.83
C ARG A 50 53.39 4.88 -2.64
N LEU A 51 53.67 3.60 -2.87
CA LEU A 51 54.79 3.17 -3.72
C LEU A 51 54.61 3.59 -5.19
N ALA A 52 53.40 3.51 -5.74
CA ALA A 52 53.09 4.00 -7.08
C ALA A 52 53.23 5.53 -7.19
N ALA A 53 52.95 6.25 -6.11
CA ALA A 53 53.09 7.70 -6.04
C ALA A 53 54.54 8.19 -5.84
N ILE A 54 55.49 7.28 -5.55
CA ILE A 54 56.83 7.67 -5.11
C ILE A 54 57.76 8.15 -6.23
N GLU A 55 57.64 7.84 -7.53
CA GLU A 55 58.55 8.50 -8.51
C GLU A 55 58.29 8.34 -10.04
N ASP A 56 58.76 9.37 -10.77
CA ASP A 56 59.27 9.48 -12.16
C ASP A 56 58.36 9.09 -13.37
N PRO A 57 58.07 10.02 -14.31
CA PRO A 57 57.26 9.78 -15.51
C PRO A 57 57.70 8.65 -16.46
N GLN A 58 58.88 8.05 -16.27
CA GLN A 58 59.40 6.94 -17.08
C GLN A 58 59.20 5.55 -16.44
N SER A 59 58.59 5.45 -15.27
CA SER A 59 58.48 4.21 -14.48
C SER A 59 57.30 3.30 -14.90
N GLN A 60 57.60 2.08 -15.39
CA GLN A 60 56.63 1.00 -15.66
C GLN A 60 55.93 0.46 -14.39
N TRP A 61 56.37 0.85 -13.19
CA TRP A 61 55.79 0.37 -11.93
C TRP A 61 54.38 0.90 -11.68
N SER A 62 54.08 2.13 -12.10
CA SER A 62 52.78 2.75 -11.82
C SER A 62 51.64 2.00 -12.50
N GLU A 63 51.82 1.59 -13.77
CA GLU A 63 50.83 0.81 -14.52
C GLU A 63 50.60 -0.57 -13.90
N VAL A 64 51.69 -1.27 -13.54
CA VAL A 64 51.62 -2.60 -12.91
C VAL A 64 50.94 -2.54 -11.55
N VAL A 65 51.33 -1.59 -10.70
CA VAL A 65 50.73 -1.43 -9.37
C VAL A 65 49.26 -1.03 -9.46
N THR A 66 48.92 -0.14 -10.40
CA THR A 66 47.52 0.22 -10.67
C THR A 66 46.71 -0.99 -11.12
N SER A 67 47.25 -1.83 -12.01
CA SER A 67 46.60 -3.07 -12.45
C SER A 67 46.38 -4.06 -11.30
N ILE A 68 47.38 -4.22 -10.41
CA ILE A 68 47.26 -5.06 -9.20
C ILE A 68 46.16 -4.52 -8.27
N ILE A 69 46.16 -3.22 -7.98
CA ILE A 69 45.17 -2.59 -7.11
C ILE A 69 43.77 -2.76 -7.71
N GLN A 70 43.58 -2.50 -9.01
CA GLN A 70 42.30 -2.69 -9.69
C GLN A 70 41.82 -4.14 -9.63
N HIS A 71 42.73 -5.10 -9.81
CA HIS A 71 42.38 -6.51 -9.73
C HIS A 71 42.00 -6.93 -8.30
N ARG A 72 42.69 -6.41 -7.28
CA ARG A 72 42.34 -6.62 -5.87
C ARG A 72 41.01 -6.00 -5.49
N GLN A 73 40.75 -4.76 -5.93
CA GLN A 73 39.46 -4.10 -5.71
C GLN A 73 38.32 -4.87 -6.39
N SER A 74 38.55 -5.41 -7.59
CA SER A 74 37.58 -6.27 -8.27
C SER A 74 37.34 -7.57 -7.51
N TRP A 75 38.39 -8.14 -6.89
CA TRP A 75 38.29 -9.33 -6.05
C TRP A 75 37.52 -9.06 -4.75
N GLU A 76 37.82 -7.95 -4.04
CA GLU A 76 37.08 -7.51 -2.86
C GLU A 76 35.59 -7.29 -3.18
N GLY A 77 35.30 -6.80 -4.39
CA GLY A 77 33.93 -6.64 -4.90
C GLY A 77 33.13 -7.94 -5.04
N LEU A 78 33.78 -9.12 -5.01
CA LEU A 78 33.11 -10.43 -5.03
C LEU A 78 32.57 -10.86 -3.66
N PHE A 79 32.96 -10.18 -2.59
CA PHE A 79 32.59 -10.49 -1.22
C PHE A 79 31.73 -9.39 -0.61
N ARG A 80 30.87 -8.78 -1.44
CA ARG A 80 29.89 -7.79 -1.01
C ARG A 80 28.50 -8.43 -0.95
N PRO A 81 27.58 -7.94 -0.09
CA PRO A 81 26.22 -8.45 -0.04
C PRO A 81 25.53 -8.45 -1.41
N ASN A 82 25.79 -7.43 -2.23
CA ASN A 82 25.17 -7.24 -3.54
C ASN A 82 25.89 -7.94 -4.69
N THR A 83 26.86 -8.83 -4.42
CA THR A 83 27.54 -9.59 -5.47
C THR A 83 26.54 -10.51 -6.18
N THR A 84 26.55 -10.49 -7.51
CA THR A 84 25.70 -11.37 -8.34
C THR A 84 26.53 -12.44 -9.06
N ARG A 85 25.86 -13.48 -9.58
CA ARG A 85 26.49 -14.53 -10.41
C ARG A 85 27.22 -13.93 -11.61
N ASP A 86 26.65 -12.92 -12.24
CA ASP A 86 27.24 -12.23 -13.40
C ASP A 86 28.52 -11.48 -13.03
N MET A 87 28.58 -10.89 -11.84
CA MET A 87 29.81 -10.25 -11.35
C MET A 87 30.93 -11.27 -11.14
N VAL A 88 30.60 -12.46 -10.61
CA VAL A 88 31.56 -13.57 -10.47
C VAL A 88 32.07 -14.01 -11.84
N LEU A 89 31.16 -14.25 -12.80
CA LEU A 89 31.54 -14.62 -14.18
C LEU A 89 32.40 -13.55 -14.85
N SER A 90 32.02 -12.28 -14.72
CA SER A 90 32.76 -11.15 -15.29
C SER A 90 34.18 -11.09 -14.74
N TYR A 91 34.37 -11.26 -13.44
CA TYR A 91 35.70 -11.26 -12.83
C TYR A 91 36.62 -12.33 -13.41
N PHE A 92 36.14 -13.56 -13.55
CA PHE A 92 36.94 -14.66 -14.10
C PHE A 92 37.16 -14.59 -15.62
N ASN A 93 36.36 -13.79 -16.33
CA ASN A 93 36.54 -13.52 -17.76
C ASN A 93 37.52 -12.37 -18.04
N LEU A 94 37.98 -11.63 -17.02
CA LEU A 94 38.97 -10.57 -17.20
C LEU A 94 40.28 -11.17 -17.73
N SER A 95 40.77 -10.64 -18.85
CA SER A 95 42.11 -10.96 -19.36
C SER A 95 43.17 -10.27 -18.50
N VAL A 96 43.62 -10.95 -17.44
CA VAL A 96 44.60 -10.43 -16.49
C VAL A 96 45.98 -11.02 -16.79
N ASP A 97 47.03 -10.20 -16.67
CA ASP A 97 48.42 -10.66 -16.71
C ASP A 97 48.62 -11.79 -15.67
N PRO A 98 49.16 -12.96 -16.04
CA PRO A 98 49.42 -14.07 -15.11
C PRO A 98 50.22 -13.68 -13.87
N LEU A 99 51.12 -12.69 -13.97
CA LEU A 99 51.91 -12.18 -12.85
C LEU A 99 51.04 -11.37 -11.88
N VAL A 100 50.14 -10.52 -12.38
CA VAL A 100 49.14 -9.79 -11.58
C VAL A 100 48.22 -10.78 -10.85
N ALA A 101 47.73 -11.79 -11.56
CA ALA A 101 46.85 -12.82 -11.00
C ALA A 101 47.54 -13.65 -9.90
N THR A 102 48.82 -13.97 -10.08
CA THR A 102 49.60 -14.73 -9.08
C THR A 102 49.85 -13.90 -7.82
N ALA A 103 50.30 -12.65 -7.99
CA ALA A 103 50.57 -11.74 -6.89
C ALA A 103 49.32 -11.41 -6.07
N SER A 104 48.19 -11.21 -6.75
CA SER A 104 46.89 -10.97 -6.10
C SER A 104 46.33 -12.21 -5.45
N GLY A 105 46.58 -13.40 -5.98
CA GLY A 105 46.17 -14.67 -5.37
C GLY A 105 46.80 -14.92 -4.01
N SER A 106 48.11 -14.65 -3.85
CA SER A 106 48.79 -14.79 -2.55
C SER A 106 48.31 -13.77 -1.52
N TRP A 107 48.02 -12.54 -1.94
CA TRP A 107 47.40 -11.54 -1.08
C TRP A 107 45.99 -11.96 -0.68
N ALA A 108 45.14 -12.40 -1.63
CA ALA A 108 43.80 -12.89 -1.36
C ALA A 108 43.81 -14.05 -0.36
N HIS A 109 44.77 -14.97 -0.49
CA HIS A 109 44.95 -16.06 0.47
C HIS A 109 45.21 -15.57 1.89
N LYS A 110 46.06 -14.56 2.04
CA LYS A 110 46.32 -13.91 3.33
C LYS A 110 45.04 -13.27 3.87
N GLN A 111 44.27 -12.55 3.04
CA GLN A 111 43.02 -11.92 3.46
C GLN A 111 41.97 -12.94 3.97
N ILE A 112 41.85 -14.10 3.33
CA ILE A 112 40.98 -15.19 3.79
C ILE A 112 41.52 -15.79 5.10
N ALA A 113 42.82 -16.08 5.17
CA ALA A 113 43.45 -16.71 6.34
C ALA A 113 43.40 -15.81 7.59
N GLU A 114 43.52 -14.50 7.41
CA GLU A 114 43.42 -13.48 8.48
C GLU A 114 41.97 -13.10 8.80
N GLN A 115 40.99 -13.76 8.16
CA GLN A 115 39.54 -13.55 8.36
C GLN A 115 39.07 -12.11 8.06
N HIS A 116 39.79 -11.39 7.18
CA HIS A 116 39.33 -10.07 6.71
C HIS A 116 38.06 -10.17 5.84
N ILE A 117 37.87 -11.31 5.14
CA ILE A 117 36.62 -11.62 4.47
C ILE A 117 35.73 -12.46 5.39
N PRO A 118 34.52 -11.98 5.77
CA PRO A 118 33.62 -12.72 6.64
C PRO A 118 33.16 -14.06 6.07
N ARG A 119 32.96 -15.06 6.95
CA ARG A 119 32.51 -16.42 6.59
C ARG A 119 31.25 -16.41 5.73
N ARG A 120 30.25 -15.58 6.06
CA ARG A 120 29.02 -15.40 5.27
C ARG A 120 29.33 -15.09 3.81
N MET A 121 30.20 -14.11 3.55
CA MET A 121 30.53 -13.68 2.17
C MET A 121 31.29 -14.76 1.41
N GLN A 122 32.14 -15.53 2.09
CA GLN A 122 32.79 -16.70 1.51
C GLN A 122 31.78 -17.77 1.08
N ILE A 123 30.78 -18.05 1.93
CA ILE A 123 29.69 -19.01 1.65
C ILE A 123 28.83 -18.53 0.48
N LEU A 124 28.37 -17.27 0.49
CA LEU A 124 27.55 -16.70 -0.57
C LEU A 124 28.29 -16.71 -1.92
N PHE A 125 29.57 -16.34 -1.94
CA PHE A 125 30.40 -16.44 -3.12
C PHE A 125 30.48 -17.88 -3.68
N LEU A 126 30.68 -18.87 -2.82
CA LEU A 126 30.68 -20.28 -3.22
C LEU A 126 29.32 -20.71 -3.77
N ARG A 127 28.21 -20.31 -3.13
CA ARG A 127 26.85 -20.54 -3.63
C ARG A 127 26.66 -19.94 -5.02
N HIS A 128 27.21 -18.75 -5.29
CA HIS A 128 27.16 -18.16 -6.64
C HIS A 128 27.89 -19.01 -7.67
N ILE A 129 29.09 -19.56 -7.37
CA ILE A 129 29.81 -20.46 -8.29
C ILE A 129 28.97 -21.70 -8.63
N PHE A 130 28.36 -22.34 -7.62
CA PHE A 130 27.55 -23.53 -7.85
C PHE A 130 26.23 -23.25 -8.55
N SER A 131 25.69 -22.04 -8.43
CA SER A 131 24.41 -21.62 -9.02
C SER A 131 24.52 -20.93 -10.39
N ILE A 132 25.71 -20.87 -11.00
CA ILE A 132 25.91 -20.39 -12.38
C ILE A 132 25.04 -21.20 -13.37
N ASP A 133 24.55 -20.58 -14.44
CA ASP A 133 23.67 -21.21 -15.44
C ASP A 133 24.27 -22.43 -16.15
N ASP A 134 23.41 -23.33 -16.61
CA ASP A 134 23.76 -24.63 -17.23
C ASP A 134 24.57 -24.52 -18.54
N ASN A 135 24.58 -23.34 -19.16
CA ASN A 135 25.30 -23.07 -20.40
C ASN A 135 26.81 -22.82 -20.20
N VAL A 136 27.28 -22.64 -18.97
CA VAL A 136 28.71 -22.40 -18.69
C VAL A 136 29.49 -23.72 -18.73
N PRO A 137 30.57 -23.81 -19.54
CA PRO A 137 31.38 -25.03 -19.66
C PRO A 137 31.98 -25.47 -18.33
N TRP A 138 32.05 -26.80 -18.14
CA TRP A 138 32.66 -27.40 -16.96
C TRP A 138 34.10 -26.92 -16.70
N ASP A 139 34.92 -26.77 -17.75
CA ASP A 139 36.30 -26.30 -17.59
C ASP A 139 36.40 -24.92 -16.95
N THR A 140 35.44 -24.03 -17.23
CA THR A 140 35.37 -22.69 -16.63
C THR A 140 35.08 -22.80 -15.12
N ILE A 141 34.06 -23.57 -14.74
CA ILE A 141 33.72 -23.80 -13.33
C ILE A 141 34.87 -24.46 -12.58
N ARG A 142 35.55 -25.44 -13.20
CA ARG A 142 36.74 -26.08 -12.64
C ARG A 142 37.84 -25.08 -12.34
N VAL A 143 38.09 -24.11 -13.24
CA VAL A 143 39.09 -23.06 -13.02
C VAL A 143 38.68 -22.10 -11.91
N MET A 144 37.39 -21.75 -11.83
CA MET A 144 36.84 -20.90 -10.76
C MET A 144 37.01 -21.58 -9.39
N LEU A 145 36.55 -22.83 -9.25
CA LEU A 145 36.71 -23.63 -8.04
C LEU A 145 38.17 -23.83 -7.68
N GLY A 146 39.02 -24.15 -8.66
CA GLY A 146 40.46 -24.28 -8.45
C GLY A 146 41.07 -22.99 -7.91
N THR A 147 40.71 -21.84 -8.47
CA THR A 147 41.21 -20.54 -8.00
C THR A 147 40.69 -20.22 -6.60
N ALA A 148 39.39 -20.35 -6.37
CA ALA A 148 38.74 -20.12 -5.08
C ALA A 148 39.34 -20.96 -3.95
N ILE A 149 39.44 -22.28 -4.15
CA ILE A 149 39.85 -23.21 -3.10
C ILE A 149 41.37 -23.28 -2.97
N THR A 150 42.11 -23.41 -4.08
CA THR A 150 43.56 -23.65 -4.01
C THR A 150 44.40 -22.38 -3.98
N LYS A 151 43.98 -21.32 -4.68
CA LYS A 151 44.76 -20.07 -4.74
C LYS A 151 44.35 -19.11 -3.62
N TRP A 152 43.05 -18.93 -3.38
CA TRP A 152 42.57 -18.03 -2.32
C TRP A 152 42.40 -18.75 -0.98
N GLY A 153 42.29 -20.07 -0.94
CA GLY A 153 42.16 -20.81 0.31
C GLY A 153 40.78 -20.72 0.95
N LEU A 154 39.72 -20.56 0.15
CA LEU A 154 38.34 -20.66 0.65
C LEU A 154 38.07 -22.07 1.22
N PRO A 155 37.17 -22.19 2.21
CA PRO A 155 36.94 -23.43 2.95
C PRO A 155 36.40 -24.54 2.03
N ALA A 156 37.23 -25.56 1.81
CA ALA A 156 36.94 -26.64 0.88
C ALA A 156 35.77 -27.53 1.32
N GLY A 157 35.58 -27.74 2.63
CA GLY A 157 34.45 -28.51 3.17
C GLY A 157 33.11 -27.83 2.93
N VAL A 158 33.03 -26.51 3.13
CA VAL A 158 31.84 -25.71 2.78
C VAL A 158 31.51 -25.80 1.29
N ALA A 159 32.51 -25.65 0.41
CA ALA A 159 32.31 -25.78 -1.03
C ALA A 159 31.83 -27.19 -1.42
N LEU A 160 32.33 -28.22 -0.71
CA LEU A 160 31.90 -29.59 -0.89
C LEU A 160 30.43 -29.79 -0.48
N GLY A 161 30.02 -29.28 0.69
CA GLY A 161 28.63 -29.34 1.16
C GLY A 161 27.65 -28.66 0.21
N ILE A 162 27.94 -27.43 -0.23
CA ILE A 162 27.12 -26.70 -1.22
C ILE A 162 27.02 -27.50 -2.53
N GLY A 163 28.14 -28.03 -3.02
CA GLY A 163 28.15 -28.84 -4.24
C GLY A 163 27.32 -30.12 -4.14
N ILE A 164 27.35 -30.79 -2.99
CA ILE A 164 26.54 -31.98 -2.70
C ILE A 164 25.06 -31.59 -2.69
N GLN A 165 24.70 -30.55 -1.94
CA GLN A 165 23.33 -30.04 -1.85
C GLN A 165 22.75 -29.75 -3.24
N CYS A 166 23.46 -28.99 -4.07
CA CYS A 166 23.04 -28.68 -5.43
C CYS A 166 22.98 -29.90 -6.36
N ALA A 167 23.76 -30.95 -6.11
CA ALA A 167 23.72 -32.19 -6.90
C ALA A 167 22.54 -33.08 -6.53
N VAL A 168 22.14 -33.12 -5.25
CA VAL A 168 21.09 -34.02 -4.75
C VAL A 168 19.69 -33.46 -4.98
N ARG A 169 19.49 -32.13 -4.90
CA ARG A 169 18.17 -31.49 -5.00
C ARG A 169 17.56 -31.44 -6.40
N ALA A 170 16.77 -32.48 -6.70
CA ALA A 170 16.03 -32.63 -7.96
C ALA A 170 14.86 -31.65 -8.12
N ASP A 171 14.33 -31.16 -7.00
CA ASP A 171 13.25 -30.19 -6.88
C ASP A 171 13.68 -28.78 -7.30
N LYS A 172 14.94 -28.38 -6.99
CA LYS A 172 15.45 -27.03 -7.28
C LYS A 172 16.27 -26.90 -8.56
N HIS A 173 16.86 -28.00 -9.05
CA HIS A 173 17.88 -27.94 -10.10
C HIS A 173 17.65 -28.94 -11.25
N SER A 174 18.00 -28.51 -12.47
CA SER A 174 17.94 -29.34 -13.67
C SER A 174 18.89 -30.55 -13.57
N VAL A 175 18.61 -31.62 -14.31
CA VAL A 175 19.51 -32.80 -14.37
C VAL A 175 20.92 -32.41 -14.84
N ILE A 176 21.04 -31.47 -15.78
CA ILE A 176 22.34 -31.01 -16.30
C ILE A 176 23.13 -30.28 -15.22
N HIS A 177 22.47 -29.36 -14.52
CA HIS A 177 23.03 -28.63 -13.39
C HIS A 177 23.59 -29.59 -12.33
N ARG A 178 22.76 -30.56 -11.94
CA ARG A 178 23.06 -31.54 -10.91
C ARG A 178 24.22 -32.46 -11.28
N GLN A 179 24.29 -32.92 -12.53
CA GLN A 179 25.43 -33.70 -13.03
C GLN A 179 26.74 -32.90 -13.00
N ARG A 180 26.67 -31.60 -13.28
CA ARG A 180 27.83 -30.71 -13.22
C ARG A 180 28.28 -30.47 -11.78
N CYS A 181 27.33 -30.29 -10.85
CA CYS A 181 27.62 -30.21 -9.42
C CYS A 181 28.23 -31.53 -8.89
N TYR A 182 27.71 -32.69 -9.32
CA TYR A 182 28.33 -33.99 -9.02
C TYR A 182 29.80 -34.05 -9.49
N ARG A 183 30.10 -33.62 -10.72
CA ARG A 183 31.50 -33.55 -11.22
C ARG A 183 32.36 -32.59 -10.41
N ALA A 184 31.77 -31.49 -9.93
CA ALA A 184 32.46 -30.55 -9.05
C ALA A 184 32.81 -31.17 -7.69
N VAL A 185 31.88 -31.92 -7.09
CA VAL A 185 32.10 -32.67 -5.85
C VAL A 185 33.21 -33.70 -6.03
N GLU A 186 33.15 -34.51 -7.09
CA GLU A 186 34.20 -35.49 -7.40
C GLU A 186 35.57 -34.82 -7.55
N HIS A 187 35.64 -33.72 -8.31
CA HIS A 187 36.88 -32.98 -8.53
C HIS A 187 37.41 -32.32 -7.24
N LEU A 188 36.54 -31.78 -6.38
CA LEU A 188 36.91 -31.24 -5.07
C LEU A 188 37.54 -32.32 -4.17
N MET A 189 36.95 -33.52 -4.14
CA MET A 189 37.47 -34.64 -3.34
C MET A 189 38.77 -35.20 -3.89
N ASP A 190 38.85 -35.43 -5.21
CA ASP A 190 39.95 -36.16 -5.82
C ASP A 190 41.16 -35.26 -6.15
N ALA A 191 40.92 -34.08 -6.72
CA ALA A 191 42.00 -33.17 -7.12
C ALA A 191 42.43 -32.24 -5.99
N TYR A 192 41.49 -31.71 -5.22
CA TYR A 192 41.76 -30.72 -4.17
C TYR A 192 41.81 -31.32 -2.76
N ARG A 193 41.49 -32.61 -2.61
CA ARG A 193 41.47 -33.31 -1.31
C ARG A 193 40.60 -32.60 -0.28
N ALA A 194 39.47 -32.05 -0.72
CA ALA A 194 38.51 -31.40 0.17
C ALA A 194 38.03 -32.37 1.26
N ARG A 195 37.87 -31.84 2.48
CA ARG A 195 37.40 -32.51 3.69
C ARG A 195 36.56 -31.53 4.50
N PHE A 196 35.59 -32.05 5.24
CA PHE A 196 34.87 -31.28 6.25
C PHE A 196 35.81 -30.98 7.43
N ALA A 197 35.78 -29.75 7.91
CA ALA A 197 36.68 -29.26 8.96
C ALA A 197 36.02 -29.22 10.33
N THR A 198 34.69 -29.01 10.38
CA THR A 198 33.93 -28.88 11.62
C THR A 198 33.75 -30.26 12.25
N ARG A 199 34.14 -30.38 13.52
CA ARG A 199 33.96 -31.61 14.30
C ARG A 199 32.72 -31.50 15.16
N CYS A 200 31.84 -32.50 15.08
CA CYS A 200 30.69 -32.59 15.98
C CYS A 200 31.07 -33.28 17.29
N ASP A 201 30.37 -32.90 18.36
CA ASP A 201 30.33 -33.67 19.59
C ASP A 201 29.62 -35.02 19.33
N SER A 202 30.21 -36.12 19.80
CA SER A 202 29.62 -37.45 19.66
C SER A 202 28.25 -37.55 20.31
N GLU A 203 28.02 -36.86 21.44
CA GLU A 203 26.73 -36.89 22.13
C GLU A 203 25.63 -36.22 21.30
N ALA A 204 25.94 -35.10 20.65
CA ALA A 204 24.98 -34.38 19.79
C ALA A 204 24.65 -35.17 18.51
N VAL A 205 25.64 -35.87 17.94
CA VAL A 205 25.45 -36.75 16.79
C VAL A 205 24.57 -37.96 17.15
N GLU A 206 24.80 -38.57 18.32
CA GLU A 206 24.00 -39.70 18.80
C GLU A 206 22.54 -39.29 19.08
N ALA A 207 22.31 -38.10 19.65
CA ALA A 207 20.97 -37.55 19.85
C ALA A 207 20.24 -37.33 18.51
N LEU A 208 20.91 -36.68 17.55
CA LEU A 208 20.36 -36.49 16.20
C LEU A 208 20.05 -37.84 15.53
N GLN A 209 20.91 -38.84 15.72
CA GLN A 209 20.70 -40.18 15.16
C GLN A 209 19.46 -40.87 15.76
N ALA A 210 19.18 -40.67 17.05
CA ALA A 210 17.98 -41.19 17.68
C ALA A 210 16.70 -40.54 17.11
N ASP A 211 16.73 -39.23 16.85
CA ASP A 211 15.60 -38.48 16.27
C ASP A 211 15.34 -38.88 14.81
N VAL A 212 16.40 -38.99 14.01
CA VAL A 212 16.33 -39.41 12.60
C VAL A 212 15.79 -40.83 12.46
N GLN A 213 16.17 -41.76 13.35
CA GLN A 213 15.67 -43.13 13.32
C GLN A 213 14.16 -43.26 13.59
N GLN A 214 13.55 -42.28 14.27
CA GLN A 214 12.10 -42.26 14.52
C GLN A 214 11.31 -41.75 13.32
N ALA A 215 11.92 -40.95 12.45
CA ALA A 215 11.31 -40.46 11.22
C ALA A 215 11.55 -41.47 10.07
N ALA A 216 10.50 -41.76 9.29
CA ALA A 216 10.53 -42.84 8.30
C ALA A 216 11.66 -42.66 7.26
N SER A 217 12.50 -43.68 7.10
CA SER A 217 13.57 -43.73 6.09
C SER A 217 13.01 -43.50 4.69
N VAL A 218 13.47 -42.43 4.03
CA VAL A 218 13.16 -42.16 2.62
C VAL A 218 14.14 -42.97 1.76
N ALA A 219 13.61 -43.86 0.92
CA ALA A 219 14.41 -44.56 -0.08
C ALA A 219 14.64 -43.65 -1.30
N TYR A 220 15.89 -43.23 -1.54
CA TYR A 220 16.25 -42.42 -2.70
C TYR A 220 15.99 -43.12 -4.03
N LYS A 221 15.07 -42.59 -4.82
CA LYS A 221 14.79 -43.08 -6.18
C LYS A 221 15.79 -42.53 -7.21
N ASP A 222 16.40 -41.38 -6.94
CA ASP A 222 17.27 -40.67 -7.87
C ASP A 222 18.65 -41.32 -8.02
N GLU A 223 19.13 -41.45 -9.26
CA GLU A 223 20.45 -42.00 -9.60
C GLU A 223 21.61 -41.06 -9.24
N ILE A 224 21.45 -39.74 -9.44
CA ILE A 224 22.51 -38.77 -9.16
C ILE A 224 22.73 -38.66 -7.66
N ALA A 225 21.65 -38.55 -6.89
CA ALA A 225 21.72 -38.50 -5.42
C ALA A 225 22.43 -39.74 -4.85
N ARG A 226 22.05 -40.95 -5.30
CA ARG A 226 22.71 -42.20 -4.90
C ARG A 226 24.20 -42.21 -5.27
N ALA A 227 24.57 -41.68 -6.43
CA ALA A 227 25.97 -41.58 -6.84
C ALA A 227 26.76 -40.62 -5.95
N VAL A 228 26.19 -39.46 -5.60
CA VAL A 228 26.80 -38.49 -4.67
C VAL A 228 27.03 -39.13 -3.29
N PHE A 229 26.01 -39.72 -2.67
CA PHE A 229 26.15 -40.31 -1.34
C PHE A 229 27.11 -41.50 -1.33
N SER A 230 27.09 -42.34 -2.37
CA SER A 230 28.07 -43.41 -2.51
C SER A 230 29.50 -42.88 -2.65
N LEU A 231 29.70 -41.81 -3.43
CA LEU A 231 31.00 -41.15 -3.58
C LEU A 231 31.51 -40.63 -2.23
N VAL A 232 30.66 -39.90 -1.48
CA VAL A 232 30.98 -39.37 -0.15
C VAL A 232 31.38 -40.50 0.80
N LYS A 233 30.55 -41.53 0.93
CA LYS A 233 30.79 -42.68 1.80
C LYS A 233 32.11 -43.40 1.45
N ASN A 234 32.37 -43.62 0.17
CA ASN A 234 33.58 -44.30 -0.31
C ASN A 234 34.86 -43.48 -0.08
N ARG A 235 34.78 -42.14 -0.07
CA ARG A 235 35.95 -41.24 0.00
C ARG A 235 36.21 -40.69 1.40
N LEU A 236 35.17 -40.50 2.21
CA LEU A 236 35.22 -39.85 3.52
C LEU A 236 34.87 -40.81 4.68
N GLY A 237 34.17 -41.90 4.41
CA GLY A 237 33.77 -42.90 5.40
C GLY A 237 32.29 -42.83 5.77
N ASP A 238 31.85 -43.82 6.55
CA ASP A 238 30.43 -44.04 6.86
C ASP A 238 29.80 -42.92 7.69
N GLN A 239 30.53 -42.38 8.67
CA GLN A 239 30.03 -41.32 9.56
C GLN A 239 29.78 -40.02 8.80
N GLU A 240 30.73 -39.59 7.97
CA GLU A 240 30.61 -38.39 7.12
C GLU A 240 29.51 -38.56 6.07
N GLY A 241 29.40 -39.76 5.48
CA GLY A 241 28.30 -40.09 4.58
C GLY A 241 26.94 -39.95 5.24
N TRP A 242 26.79 -40.46 6.47
CA TRP A 242 25.55 -40.34 7.24
C TRP A 242 25.21 -38.88 7.61
N LEU A 243 26.21 -38.08 8.01
CA LEU A 243 26.00 -36.65 8.31
C LEU A 243 25.56 -35.87 7.07
N VAL A 244 26.17 -36.15 5.91
CA VAL A 244 25.79 -35.54 4.63
C VAL A 244 24.37 -35.94 4.23
N GLU A 245 24.03 -37.23 4.30
CA GLU A 245 22.67 -37.72 4.04
C GLU A 245 21.67 -37.01 4.95
N THR A 246 21.97 -36.92 6.25
CA THR A 246 21.12 -36.24 7.23
C THR A 246 20.99 -34.74 6.94
N ALA A 247 22.08 -34.04 6.64
CA ALA A 247 22.05 -32.60 6.37
C ALA A 247 21.21 -32.25 5.14
N VAL A 248 21.24 -33.09 4.10
CA VAL A 248 20.53 -32.85 2.84
C VAL A 248 19.06 -33.30 2.90
N ASP A 249 18.76 -34.40 3.59
CA ASP A 249 17.41 -34.98 3.62
C ASP A 249 16.57 -34.54 4.80
N PHE A 250 17.19 -34.40 5.97
CA PHE A 250 16.52 -33.90 7.16
C PHE A 250 16.54 -32.38 7.13
N GLU A 251 15.75 -31.83 6.22
CA GLU A 251 15.40 -30.41 6.20
C GLU A 251 14.59 -30.00 7.44
N TYR A 252 14.18 -30.97 8.28
CA TYR A 252 13.53 -30.77 9.57
C TYR A 252 14.37 -31.41 10.68
N ILE A 253 15.46 -30.75 11.06
CA ILE A 253 16.14 -31.02 12.33
C ILE A 253 15.50 -30.06 13.32
N ARG A 254 14.81 -30.61 14.33
CA ARG A 254 14.14 -29.80 15.36
C ARG A 254 15.14 -28.87 16.04
N TYR A 255 14.59 -27.73 16.45
CA TYR A 255 15.19 -26.52 17.03
C TYR A 255 16.30 -26.68 18.10
N GLU A 256 16.53 -27.88 18.60
CA GLU A 256 17.41 -28.15 19.75
C GLU A 256 18.85 -28.52 19.34
N ALA A 257 19.18 -28.49 18.05
CA ALA A 257 20.55 -28.68 17.60
C ALA A 257 21.43 -27.51 18.07
N GLY A 258 22.31 -27.76 19.04
CA GLY A 258 23.27 -26.76 19.50
C GLY A 258 24.13 -26.19 18.36
N ASN A 259 24.63 -24.97 18.54
CA ASN A 259 25.36 -24.20 17.52
C ASN A 259 26.47 -24.98 16.79
N SER A 260 27.22 -25.84 17.50
CA SER A 260 28.29 -26.65 16.89
C SER A 260 27.77 -27.71 15.92
N LEU A 261 26.61 -28.31 16.20
CA LEU A 261 25.96 -29.27 15.31
C LEU A 261 25.41 -28.56 14.08
N LEU A 262 24.78 -27.38 14.25
CA LEU A 262 24.28 -26.57 13.14
C LEU A 262 25.40 -26.13 12.19
N GLU A 263 26.54 -25.67 12.73
CA GLU A 263 27.71 -25.33 11.92
C GLU A 263 28.22 -26.51 11.10
N ALA A 264 28.28 -27.69 11.71
CA ALA A 264 28.71 -28.88 11.01
C ALA A 264 27.72 -29.27 9.92
N LEU A 265 26.42 -29.35 10.22
CA LEU A 265 25.40 -29.68 9.25
C LEU A 265 25.38 -28.70 8.06
N ALA A 266 25.55 -27.40 8.31
CA ALA A 266 25.70 -26.39 7.26
C ALA A 266 26.94 -26.64 6.38
N GLU A 267 28.08 -27.01 6.98
CA GLU A 267 29.26 -27.43 6.20
C GLU A 267 29.00 -28.71 5.38
N HIS A 268 28.15 -29.62 5.88
CA HIS A 268 27.82 -30.90 5.24
C HIS A 268 26.69 -30.79 4.19
N GLY A 269 26.16 -29.59 3.95
CA GLY A 269 25.18 -29.32 2.88
C GLY A 269 23.76 -29.04 3.34
N LEU A 270 23.54 -28.75 4.63
CA LEU A 270 22.24 -28.31 5.14
C LEU A 270 21.79 -27.03 4.44
N ASP A 271 20.55 -27.01 3.98
CA ASP A 271 19.90 -25.80 3.51
C ASP A 271 19.42 -24.93 4.68
N VAL A 272 20.24 -23.95 5.06
CA VAL A 272 19.84 -22.98 6.11
C VAL A 272 18.61 -22.15 5.73
N ASP A 273 18.29 -22.07 4.44
CA ASP A 273 17.16 -21.30 3.89
C ASP A 273 15.94 -22.18 3.56
N ALA A 274 15.96 -23.48 3.90
CA ALA A 274 14.79 -24.32 3.69
C ALA A 274 13.62 -23.86 4.56
N ILE A 275 12.43 -23.87 3.97
CA ILE A 275 11.17 -23.56 4.62
C ILE A 275 10.66 -24.82 5.31
N ASP A 276 10.29 -24.71 6.57
CA ASP A 276 9.58 -25.72 7.33
C ASP A 276 8.12 -25.78 6.84
N PRO A 277 7.67 -26.84 6.14
CA PRO A 277 6.33 -26.83 5.55
C PRO A 277 5.18 -26.74 6.58
N PRO A 278 5.25 -27.41 7.75
CA PRO A 278 4.33 -27.17 8.86
C PRO A 278 4.25 -25.73 9.38
N LEU A 279 5.39 -25.05 9.53
CA LEU A 279 5.44 -23.70 10.13
C LEU A 279 5.39 -22.58 9.10
N CYS A 280 5.65 -22.88 7.83
CA CYS A 280 5.76 -21.91 6.75
C CYS A 280 6.87 -20.86 6.98
N GLU A 281 7.89 -21.23 7.75
CA GLU A 281 8.98 -20.35 8.20
C GLU A 281 10.35 -20.87 7.74
N THR A 282 11.32 -19.97 7.59
CA THR A 282 12.74 -20.37 7.51
C THR A 282 13.32 -20.57 8.90
N ARG A 283 14.42 -21.32 9.01
CA ARG A 283 15.15 -21.48 10.29
C ARG A 283 15.54 -20.15 10.93
N PHE A 284 15.92 -19.17 10.12
CA PHE A 284 16.23 -17.84 10.63
C PHE A 284 14.98 -17.18 11.24
N ALA A 285 13.83 -17.28 10.56
CA ALA A 285 12.58 -16.71 11.04
C ALA A 285 12.15 -17.33 12.37
N SER A 286 12.20 -18.66 12.48
CA SER A 286 11.89 -19.35 13.73
C SER A 286 12.85 -18.93 14.85
N ALA A 287 14.16 -18.76 14.58
CA ALA A 287 15.16 -18.46 15.62
C ALA A 287 14.93 -17.07 16.18
N PHE A 288 14.60 -16.16 15.27
CA PHE A 288 14.27 -14.79 15.59
C PHE A 288 12.98 -14.71 16.43
N ARG A 289 11.93 -15.44 16.03
CA ARG A 289 10.62 -15.48 16.73
C ARG A 289 10.71 -16.11 18.11
N ASP A 290 11.39 -17.24 18.23
CA ASP A 290 11.57 -17.96 19.49
C ASP A 290 12.54 -17.26 20.45
N GLY A 291 13.24 -16.22 19.98
CA GLY A 291 14.18 -15.45 20.78
C GLY A 291 15.54 -16.11 20.97
N ASP A 292 15.87 -17.16 20.20
CA ASP A 292 17.22 -17.73 20.14
C ASP A 292 18.12 -16.88 19.22
N LEU A 293 18.46 -15.69 19.73
CA LEU A 293 19.26 -14.70 19.00
C LEU A 293 20.67 -15.21 18.71
N SER A 294 21.22 -16.12 19.53
CA SER A 294 22.53 -16.72 19.26
C SER A 294 22.49 -17.61 18.03
N GLN A 295 21.44 -18.42 17.88
CA GLN A 295 21.25 -19.26 16.72
C GLN A 295 20.91 -18.43 15.48
N ALA A 296 20.09 -17.38 15.61
CA ALA A 296 19.79 -16.45 14.52
C ALA A 296 21.05 -15.77 13.96
N MET A 297 21.94 -15.29 14.83
CA MET A 297 23.23 -14.72 14.43
C MET A 297 24.10 -15.75 13.71
N LEU A 298 24.16 -16.98 14.23
CA LEU A 298 24.91 -18.06 13.59
C LEU A 298 24.37 -18.39 12.19
N LEU A 299 23.04 -18.46 12.02
CA LEU A 299 22.43 -18.69 10.72
C LEU A 299 22.81 -17.60 9.71
N ILE A 300 22.87 -16.34 10.12
CA ILE A 300 23.38 -15.25 9.27
C ILE A 300 24.84 -15.50 8.88
N GLU A 301 25.70 -15.90 9.81
CA GLU A 301 27.11 -16.21 9.51
C GLU A 301 27.26 -17.42 8.57
N LEU A 302 26.34 -18.37 8.64
CA LEU A 302 26.26 -19.55 7.77
C LEU A 302 25.60 -19.26 6.41
N GLY A 303 25.25 -18.00 6.13
CA GLY A 303 24.77 -17.58 4.81
C GLY A 303 23.26 -17.52 4.65
N ALA A 304 22.48 -17.57 5.73
CA ALA A 304 21.03 -17.49 5.64
C ALA A 304 20.55 -16.17 5.00
N ASP A 305 19.60 -16.25 4.10
CA ASP A 305 18.97 -15.11 3.46
C ASP A 305 17.84 -14.58 4.34
N PHE A 306 18.10 -13.46 5.00
CA PHE A 306 17.14 -12.80 5.87
C PHE A 306 16.41 -11.63 5.16
N GLU A 307 16.76 -11.30 3.91
CA GLU A 307 16.20 -10.13 3.20
C GLU A 307 15.09 -10.53 2.23
N ASN A 308 15.24 -11.69 1.58
CA ASN A 308 14.32 -12.13 0.53
C ASN A 308 13.10 -12.86 1.11
N ALA A 309 11.92 -12.41 0.70
CA ALA A 309 10.71 -13.21 0.84
C ALA A 309 10.84 -14.42 -0.07
N ILE A 310 10.88 -15.62 0.52
CA ILE A 310 10.91 -16.85 -0.28
C ILE A 310 9.49 -17.07 -0.82
N ALA A 311 9.23 -16.53 -2.01
CA ALA A 311 8.02 -16.85 -2.74
C ALA A 311 8.15 -18.30 -3.23
N SER A 312 7.42 -19.22 -2.62
CA SER A 312 7.26 -20.55 -3.19
C SER A 312 6.19 -20.47 -4.27
N ASP A 313 6.58 -20.64 -5.53
CA ASP A 313 5.64 -20.76 -6.66
C ASP A 313 4.70 -21.98 -6.53
N ASP A 314 5.04 -22.94 -5.65
CA ASP A 314 4.34 -24.21 -5.46
C ASP A 314 3.70 -24.38 -4.06
N ALA A 315 3.80 -23.40 -3.15
CA ALA A 315 3.22 -23.56 -1.81
C ALA A 315 1.77 -23.06 -1.74
N GLU A 316 0.87 -23.95 -1.33
CA GLU A 316 -0.45 -23.61 -0.80
C GLU A 316 -0.36 -22.74 0.48
N CYS A 317 0.84 -22.58 1.04
CA CYS A 317 1.14 -21.75 2.20
C CYS A 317 1.89 -20.48 1.80
N LEU A 318 1.38 -19.32 2.23
CA LEU A 318 2.15 -18.08 2.25
C LEU A 318 3.32 -18.28 3.23
N VAL A 319 4.55 -18.03 2.79
CA VAL A 319 5.72 -18.08 3.69
C VAL A 319 5.62 -16.88 4.62
N ASP A 320 5.56 -17.14 5.93
CA ASP A 320 5.49 -16.10 6.94
C ASP A 320 6.90 -15.52 7.09
N ASN A 321 7.10 -14.27 6.64
CA ASN A 321 8.39 -13.64 6.82
C ASN A 321 8.57 -13.27 8.29
N TRP A 322 9.82 -13.29 8.75
CA TRP A 322 10.15 -13.00 10.15
C TRP A 322 9.73 -11.59 10.62
N TRP A 323 9.42 -10.67 9.69
CA TRP A 323 8.95 -9.31 9.94
C TRP A 323 7.43 -9.14 9.82
N ASP A 324 6.68 -10.17 9.42
CA ASP A 324 5.23 -10.08 9.20
C ASP A 324 4.44 -10.15 10.52
N ASP A 325 5.04 -10.74 11.58
CA ASP A 325 4.43 -10.87 12.90
C ASP A 325 5.06 -9.91 13.92
N ASP A 326 4.19 -9.27 14.70
CA ASP A 326 4.60 -8.45 15.83
C ASP A 326 5.03 -9.33 17.01
N LEU A 327 6.30 -9.26 17.41
CA LEU A 327 6.84 -10.01 18.55
C LEU A 327 6.33 -9.53 19.92
N GLU A 328 5.57 -8.43 19.96
CA GLU A 328 5.00 -7.78 21.17
C GLU A 328 6.00 -7.65 22.34
N ARG A 329 7.31 -7.46 22.06
CA ARG A 329 8.36 -7.34 23.09
C ARG A 329 9.32 -6.17 22.85
N ASP A 330 9.97 -5.73 23.94
CA ASP A 330 11.04 -4.73 23.91
C ASP A 330 12.37 -5.28 23.38
N LEU A 331 13.23 -4.38 22.88
CA LEU A 331 14.60 -4.70 22.45
C LEU A 331 15.52 -4.95 23.65
N VAL A 332 16.18 -6.11 23.65
CA VAL A 332 17.25 -6.47 24.58
C VAL A 332 18.64 -6.26 23.96
N SER A 333 19.71 -6.35 24.76
CA SER A 333 21.08 -6.11 24.27
C SER A 333 21.45 -6.98 23.06
N GLN A 334 21.05 -8.25 23.08
CA GLN A 334 21.34 -9.20 22.00
C GLN A 334 20.61 -8.85 20.69
N ASP A 335 19.45 -8.18 20.74
CA ASP A 335 18.76 -7.73 19.53
C ASP A 335 19.60 -6.65 18.80
N TYR A 336 20.34 -5.82 19.55
CA TYR A 336 21.25 -4.85 18.94
C TYR A 336 22.45 -5.51 18.28
N ASP A 337 22.95 -6.62 18.83
CA ASP A 337 24.06 -7.37 18.27
C ASP A 337 23.63 -8.09 16.99
N LEU A 338 22.41 -8.65 16.98
CA LEU A 338 21.79 -9.19 15.78
C LEU A 338 21.56 -8.11 14.72
N LEU A 339 20.99 -6.97 15.09
CA LEU A 339 20.79 -5.83 14.17
C LEU A 339 22.11 -5.35 13.57
N ALA A 340 23.18 -5.25 14.37
CA ALA A 340 24.50 -4.87 13.87
C ALA A 340 25.00 -5.85 12.80
N LEU A 341 24.78 -7.16 13.02
CA LEU A 341 25.14 -8.21 12.09
C LEU A 341 24.31 -8.14 10.80
N MET A 342 23.00 -7.94 10.92
CA MET A 342 22.08 -7.81 9.78
C MET A 342 22.43 -6.59 8.92
N LEU A 343 22.61 -5.40 9.51
CA LEU A 343 22.95 -4.18 8.77
C LEU A 343 24.31 -4.29 8.07
N LYS A 344 25.29 -4.93 8.71
CA LYS A 344 26.62 -5.17 8.12
C LYS A 344 26.55 -6.03 6.86
N TYR A 345 25.60 -6.96 6.79
CA TYR A 345 25.48 -7.94 5.69
C TYR A 345 24.28 -7.74 4.78
N ALA A 346 23.52 -6.66 4.97
CA ALA A 346 22.36 -6.33 4.17
C ALA A 346 22.75 -5.79 2.79
N VAL A 347 22.01 -6.19 1.76
CA VAL A 347 22.01 -5.56 0.44
C VAL A 347 21.34 -4.20 0.51
N ASP A 348 20.21 -4.10 1.23
CA ASP A 348 19.53 -2.83 1.51
C ASP A 348 19.40 -2.61 3.03
N PRO A 349 20.43 -2.05 3.69
CA PRO A 349 20.41 -1.83 5.14
C PRO A 349 19.22 -0.97 5.62
N ALA A 350 18.66 -0.13 4.75
CA ALA A 350 17.48 0.68 5.09
C ALA A 350 16.20 -0.16 5.16
N ASP A 351 16.02 -1.09 4.22
CA ASP A 351 14.88 -2.02 4.20
C ASP A 351 14.95 -3.00 5.36
N VAL A 352 16.14 -3.57 5.62
CA VAL A 352 16.39 -4.46 6.76
C VAL A 352 16.12 -3.77 8.08
N PHE A 353 16.59 -2.53 8.25
CA PHE A 353 16.26 -1.76 9.43
C PHE A 353 14.75 -1.56 9.56
N ALA A 354 14.07 -1.12 8.50
CA ALA A 354 12.63 -0.87 8.54
C ALA A 354 11.83 -2.14 8.93
N LYS A 355 12.15 -3.29 8.32
CA LYS A 355 11.57 -4.61 8.64
C LYS A 355 11.89 -5.06 10.06
N PHE A 356 13.14 -4.90 10.49
CA PHE A 356 13.56 -5.27 11.84
C PHE A 356 12.71 -4.59 12.89
N PHE A 357 12.53 -3.28 12.78
CA PHE A 357 11.75 -2.53 13.75
C PHE A 357 10.23 -2.68 13.59
N ALA A 358 9.74 -3.03 12.40
CA ALA A 358 8.34 -3.40 12.23
C ALA A 358 7.96 -4.59 13.13
N ALA A 359 8.87 -5.54 13.33
CA ALA A 359 8.64 -6.71 14.17
C ALA A 359 8.60 -6.45 15.70
N PHE A 360 9.01 -5.27 16.19
CA PHE A 360 9.06 -4.93 17.63
C PHE A 360 8.06 -3.83 18.00
N ASP A 361 7.70 -3.73 19.30
CA ASP A 361 6.74 -2.72 19.77
C ASP A 361 7.16 -1.28 19.45
N SER A 362 6.15 -0.46 19.14
CA SER A 362 6.12 0.95 18.73
C SER A 362 6.99 1.93 19.53
N GLN A 363 7.40 1.62 20.76
CA GLN A 363 8.23 2.51 21.58
C GLN A 363 9.74 2.35 21.30
N THR A 364 10.14 1.39 20.46
CA THR A 364 11.55 1.01 20.28
C THR A 364 12.33 1.86 19.27
N VAL A 365 11.68 2.46 18.25
CA VAL A 365 12.37 3.32 17.25
C VAL A 365 12.66 4.70 17.83
N THR A 366 13.73 4.81 18.62
CA THR A 366 14.22 6.08 19.15
C THR A 366 15.39 6.61 18.34
N HIS A 367 15.64 7.92 18.41
CA HIS A 367 16.84 8.54 17.85
C HIS A 367 18.13 7.86 18.35
N VAL A 368 18.15 7.35 19.59
CA VAL A 368 19.32 6.68 20.16
C VAL A 368 19.61 5.38 19.42
N VAL A 369 18.56 4.63 19.08
CA VAL A 369 18.68 3.37 18.33
C VAL A 369 19.12 3.65 16.89
N MET A 370 18.53 4.65 16.22
CA MET A 370 19.00 5.12 14.90
C MET A 370 20.48 5.49 14.92
N LYS A 371 20.90 6.28 15.92
CA LYS A 371 22.30 6.69 16.07
C LYS A 371 23.23 5.51 16.29
N ARG A 372 22.81 4.51 17.07
CA ARG A 372 23.59 3.28 17.28
C ARG A 372 23.67 2.45 16.00
N ALA A 373 22.56 2.23 15.32
CA ALA A 373 22.52 1.51 14.05
C ALA A 373 23.38 2.16 12.96
N ALA A 374 23.37 3.50 12.89
CA ALA A 374 24.24 4.25 11.98
C ALA A 374 25.74 4.00 12.22
N THR A 375 26.16 3.61 13.42
CA THR A 375 27.57 3.23 13.69
C THR A 375 27.95 1.84 13.16
N PHE A 376 26.97 1.03 12.76
CA PHE A 376 27.19 -0.29 12.17
C PHE A 376 27.17 -0.27 10.65
N LEU A 377 26.78 0.85 10.04
CA LEU A 377 26.85 1.02 8.60
C LEU A 377 28.31 1.13 8.14
N PRO A 378 28.63 0.68 6.93
CA PRO A 378 29.94 0.89 6.33
C PRO A 378 30.33 2.39 6.26
N ASP A 379 31.63 2.70 6.42
CA ASP A 379 32.17 4.07 6.55
C ASP A 379 31.85 5.01 5.37
N ASP A 380 31.46 4.47 4.22
CA ASP A 380 31.10 5.19 2.98
C ASP A 380 29.62 5.61 2.92
N HIS A 381 28.81 5.27 3.92
CA HIS A 381 27.39 5.64 3.97
C HIS A 381 27.15 6.99 4.64
N ASP A 382 26.40 7.87 3.97
CA ASP A 382 25.83 9.05 4.62
C ASP A 382 24.66 8.63 5.52
N ALA A 383 24.84 8.78 6.83
CA ALA A 383 23.85 8.42 7.83
C ALA A 383 22.51 9.15 7.65
N LEU A 384 22.53 10.41 7.18
CA LEU A 384 21.29 11.18 6.94
C LEU A 384 20.54 10.67 5.71
N SER A 385 21.27 10.40 4.62
CA SER A 385 20.72 9.76 3.44
C SER A 385 20.13 8.39 3.78
N TRP A 386 20.84 7.55 4.53
CA TRP A 386 20.33 6.25 4.99
C TRP A 386 19.06 6.40 5.83
N ALA A 387 19.01 7.35 6.77
CA ALA A 387 17.82 7.58 7.58
C ALA A 387 16.61 8.04 6.76
N ASN A 388 16.82 8.83 5.70
CA ASN A 388 15.76 9.19 4.74
C ASN A 388 15.24 7.94 4.00
N ARG A 389 16.12 7.03 3.59
CA ARG A 389 15.73 5.76 2.97
C ARG A 389 14.96 4.87 3.94
N VAL A 390 15.38 4.79 5.21
CA VAL A 390 14.64 4.08 6.28
C VAL A 390 13.23 4.64 6.41
N LEU A 391 13.10 5.97 6.46
CA LEU A 391 11.79 6.62 6.51
C LEU A 391 10.93 6.25 5.30
N ASP A 392 11.50 6.26 4.09
CA ASP A 392 10.75 5.94 2.87
C ASP A 392 10.24 4.50 2.91
N ARG A 393 11.11 3.55 3.29
CA ARG A 393 10.74 2.14 3.45
C ARG A 393 9.63 1.92 4.46
N LEU A 394 9.73 2.54 5.64
CA LEU A 394 8.67 2.49 6.66
C LEU A 394 7.32 3.02 6.12
N LEU A 395 7.32 4.12 5.36
CA LEU A 395 6.08 4.65 4.79
C LEU A 395 5.51 3.74 3.69
N VAL A 396 6.36 3.21 2.80
CA VAL A 396 5.95 2.30 1.72
C VAL A 396 5.35 1.00 2.27
N THR A 397 5.91 0.45 3.34
CA THR A 397 5.38 -0.76 4.00
C THR A 397 4.16 -0.49 4.88
N ARG A 398 3.61 0.74 4.85
CA ARG A 398 2.46 1.19 5.64
C ARG A 398 2.68 1.08 7.14
N TYR A 399 3.92 1.28 7.60
CA TYR A 399 4.24 1.35 9.02
C TYR A 399 3.38 2.41 9.70
N ASP A 400 2.49 1.96 10.57
CA ASP A 400 1.45 2.77 11.17
C ASP A 400 1.90 3.40 12.51
N ARG A 401 3.05 3.00 13.04
CA ARG A 401 3.57 3.47 14.34
C ARG A 401 4.34 4.80 14.24
N SER A 402 4.81 5.28 15.39
CA SER A 402 5.50 6.57 15.54
C SER A 402 6.82 6.64 14.76
N ILE A 403 6.98 7.66 13.91
CA ILE A 403 8.23 7.96 13.17
C ILE A 403 9.05 9.10 13.79
N LYS A 404 8.66 9.57 14.99
CA LYS A 404 9.30 10.71 15.67
C LYS A 404 10.81 10.52 15.85
N GLY A 405 11.26 9.31 16.18
CA GLY A 405 12.68 9.01 16.39
C GLY A 405 13.50 9.15 15.11
N VAL A 406 12.96 8.70 13.97
CA VAL A 406 13.59 8.79 12.66
C VAL A 406 13.66 10.24 12.18
N LEU A 407 12.56 10.97 12.27
CA LEU A 407 12.52 12.40 11.90
C LEU A 407 13.44 13.26 12.76
N GLY A 408 13.50 12.97 14.07
CA GLY A 408 14.42 13.67 14.96
C GLY A 408 15.90 13.45 14.61
N PHE A 409 16.24 12.29 14.02
CA PHE A 409 17.61 11.97 13.58
C PHE A 409 17.98 12.67 12.28
N ILE A 410 17.05 12.72 11.32
CA ILE A 410 17.24 13.44 10.05
C ILE A 410 17.39 14.96 10.29
N GLY A 411 16.58 15.50 11.22
CA GLY A 411 16.53 16.93 11.52
C GLY A 411 15.80 17.75 10.45
N ASP A 412 15.73 19.07 10.66
CA ASP A 412 14.91 19.99 9.85
C ASP A 412 15.58 20.45 8.52
N GLY A 413 16.75 19.90 8.17
CA GLY A 413 17.61 20.43 7.10
C GLY A 413 17.71 19.56 5.84
N LEU A 414 17.29 18.30 5.88
CA LEU A 414 17.38 17.38 4.75
C LEU A 414 16.07 17.38 3.95
N SER A 415 16.16 17.57 2.64
CA SER A 415 15.01 17.42 1.74
C SER A 415 14.59 15.96 1.70
N LEU A 416 13.38 15.65 2.16
CA LEU A 416 12.87 14.28 2.17
C LEU A 416 12.39 13.87 0.76
N VAL A 417 13.06 12.89 0.17
CA VAL A 417 12.82 12.39 -1.20
C VAL A 417 12.66 10.88 -1.15
N SER A 418 11.72 10.33 -1.92
CA SER A 418 11.57 8.90 -2.12
C SER A 418 12.59 8.38 -3.13
N ASP A 419 13.16 7.21 -2.85
CA ASP A 419 14.15 6.54 -3.70
C ASP A 419 13.58 6.16 -5.09
N ALA A 420 12.27 5.97 -5.18
CA ALA A 420 11.65 5.35 -6.34
C ALA A 420 11.40 6.31 -7.52
N GLN A 421 11.58 7.63 -7.37
CA GLN A 421 11.17 8.58 -8.42
C GLN A 421 11.60 10.05 -8.28
N ASP A 422 12.57 10.39 -7.41
CA ASP A 422 12.82 11.79 -6.98
C ASP A 422 11.52 12.49 -6.49
N ALA A 423 10.50 11.70 -6.12
CA ALA A 423 9.21 12.17 -5.67
C ALA A 423 9.28 12.52 -4.17
N SER A 424 8.32 13.31 -3.69
CA SER A 424 8.24 13.56 -2.25
C SER A 424 7.88 12.29 -1.50
N ILE A 425 8.59 12.03 -0.39
CA ILE A 425 8.30 10.92 0.55
C ILE A 425 6.85 10.95 1.06
N LEU A 426 6.23 12.15 1.04
CA LEU A 426 4.85 12.39 1.44
C LEU A 426 3.83 11.62 0.59
N VAL A 427 4.19 11.22 -0.63
CA VAL A 427 3.33 10.40 -1.51
C VAL A 427 3.12 8.99 -0.92
N ASN A 428 4.11 8.47 -0.19
CA ASN A 428 4.06 7.14 0.42
C ASN A 428 3.42 7.16 1.82
N MET A 429 3.06 8.33 2.34
CA MET A 429 2.50 8.45 3.69
C MET A 429 1.03 8.03 3.71
N ASP A 430 0.73 6.92 4.39
CA ASP A 430 -0.65 6.63 4.81
C ASP A 430 -0.93 7.29 6.17
N ILE A 431 -1.65 8.40 6.15
CA ILE A 431 -2.01 9.17 7.35
C ILE A 431 -3.03 8.39 8.22
N CYS A 432 -3.73 7.39 7.68
CA CYS A 432 -5.01 6.94 8.26
C CYS A 432 -4.86 5.91 9.37
N ASN A 433 -3.74 5.20 9.41
CA ASN A 433 -3.43 4.24 10.45
C ASN A 433 -2.51 4.85 11.54
N ARG A 434 -2.13 6.13 11.42
CA ARG A 434 -1.17 6.74 12.34
C ARG A 434 -1.81 7.18 13.66
N PRO A 435 -1.15 6.97 14.82
CA PRO A 435 -1.60 7.49 16.11
C PRO A 435 -1.65 9.02 16.22
N ASP A 436 -0.69 9.74 15.61
CA ASP A 436 -0.65 11.20 15.58
C ASP A 436 -0.43 11.71 14.13
N PRO A 437 -1.49 11.64 13.30
CA PRO A 437 -1.39 11.98 11.88
C PRO A 437 -0.96 13.43 11.65
N VAL A 438 -1.46 14.36 12.47
CA VAL A 438 -1.20 15.79 12.34
C VAL A 438 0.22 16.14 12.78
N GLY A 439 0.71 15.55 13.89
CA GLY A 439 2.07 15.76 14.36
C GLY A 439 3.11 15.23 13.38
N ASP A 440 2.92 14.01 12.87
CA ASP A 440 3.82 13.41 11.89
C ASP A 440 3.80 14.19 10.57
N PHE A 441 2.61 14.56 10.10
CA PHE A 441 2.47 15.38 8.88
C PHE A 441 3.13 16.76 9.01
N LYS A 442 2.93 17.47 10.13
CA LYS A 442 3.58 18.78 10.37
C LYS A 442 5.11 18.67 10.34
N ARG A 443 5.69 17.61 10.88
CA ARG A 443 7.14 17.39 10.89
C ARG A 443 7.67 17.02 9.51
N LEU A 444 7.01 16.09 8.83
CA LEU A 444 7.41 15.69 7.46
C LEU A 444 7.39 16.89 6.51
N VAL A 445 6.39 17.77 6.62
CA VAL A 445 6.36 18.97 5.80
C VAL A 445 7.38 20.01 6.24
N ALA A 446 7.64 20.18 7.54
CA ALA A 446 8.72 21.08 7.99
C ALA A 446 10.08 20.70 7.38
N ALA A 447 10.31 19.40 7.15
CA ALA A 447 11.49 18.85 6.50
C ALA A 447 11.40 18.75 4.95
N SER A 448 10.27 19.12 4.33
CA SER A 448 10.07 19.02 2.87
C SER A 448 10.13 20.39 2.19
N LYS A 449 10.60 20.45 0.95
CA LYS A 449 10.56 21.68 0.14
C LYS A 449 9.14 21.96 -0.34
N ALA A 450 8.84 23.24 -0.62
CA ALA A 450 7.50 23.67 -1.02
C ALA A 450 7.01 23.01 -2.33
N ASP A 451 7.90 22.83 -3.30
CA ASP A 451 7.64 22.12 -4.56
C ASP A 451 7.37 20.62 -4.35
N GLN A 452 8.07 19.97 -3.43
CA GLN A 452 7.85 18.56 -3.06
C GLN A 452 6.49 18.36 -2.40
N VAL A 453 6.12 19.27 -1.50
CA VAL A 453 4.78 19.31 -0.90
C VAL A 453 3.74 19.48 -1.99
N LEU A 454 3.88 20.47 -2.87
CA LEU A 454 2.94 20.70 -3.97
C LEU A 454 2.84 19.50 -4.91
N LEU A 455 3.95 18.82 -5.20
CA LEU A 455 3.95 17.59 -5.99
C LEU A 455 3.15 16.49 -5.27
N ALA A 456 3.39 16.26 -3.98
CA ALA A 456 2.66 15.26 -3.20
C ALA A 456 1.14 15.54 -3.14
N LEU A 457 0.75 16.82 -3.03
CA LEU A 457 -0.67 17.23 -3.05
C LEU A 457 -1.34 16.92 -4.41
N ASN A 458 -0.58 16.90 -5.50
CA ASN A 458 -1.08 16.75 -6.87
C ASN A 458 -0.94 15.32 -7.43
N VAL A 459 -0.09 14.49 -6.83
CA VAL A 459 0.11 13.10 -7.26
C VAL A 459 -1.01 12.23 -6.72
N VAL A 460 -1.68 11.55 -7.65
CA VAL A 460 -2.70 10.54 -7.37
C VAL A 460 -2.02 9.19 -7.53
N ASP A 461 -2.03 8.36 -6.48
CA ASP A 461 -1.53 7.00 -6.55
C ASP A 461 -2.26 6.23 -7.66
N LYS A 462 -1.49 5.57 -8.53
CA LYS A 462 -2.02 4.95 -9.75
C LYS A 462 -2.86 3.70 -9.47
N GLN A 463 -2.63 3.02 -8.34
CA GLN A 463 -3.36 1.80 -7.99
C GLN A 463 -4.65 2.10 -7.21
N SER A 464 -4.60 3.00 -6.24
CA SER A 464 -5.75 3.37 -5.41
C SER A 464 -6.58 4.53 -5.98
N GLY A 465 -6.00 5.34 -6.88
CA GLY A 465 -6.64 6.54 -7.41
C GLY A 465 -6.77 7.66 -6.37
N ARG A 466 -5.98 7.64 -5.29
CA ARG A 466 -6.11 8.55 -4.14
C ARG A 466 -4.90 9.48 -4.04
N THR A 467 -5.12 10.71 -3.58
CA THR A 467 -4.01 11.60 -3.16
C THR A 467 -3.52 11.17 -1.77
N MET A 468 -2.37 11.70 -1.33
CA MET A 468 -1.84 11.55 0.05
C MET A 468 -2.85 11.83 1.19
N PHE A 469 -4.03 12.37 0.87
CA PHE A 469 -5.15 12.50 1.80
C PHE A 469 -6.27 11.52 1.44
N HIS A 470 -6.18 10.32 2.02
CA HIS A 470 -7.30 9.40 2.11
C HIS A 470 -8.53 10.05 2.80
N LYS A 471 -9.75 9.59 2.47
CA LYS A 471 -11.03 10.15 2.98
C LYS A 471 -11.12 10.22 4.51
N LYS A 472 -10.52 9.25 5.22
CA LYS A 472 -10.44 9.19 6.69
C LYS A 472 -9.47 10.22 7.29
N CYS A 473 -8.40 10.56 6.58
CA CYS A 473 -7.26 11.34 7.04
C CYS A 473 -7.44 12.87 6.96
N MET A 474 -8.44 13.34 6.21
CA MET A 474 -8.71 14.77 6.08
C MET A 474 -9.38 15.31 7.35
N THR A 475 -8.58 15.86 8.25
CA THR A 475 -9.06 16.55 9.46
C THR A 475 -9.16 18.05 9.23
N MET A 476 -9.91 18.74 10.11
CA MET A 476 -10.03 20.19 10.17
C MET A 476 -8.65 20.89 10.16
N ASP A 477 -7.67 20.31 10.87
CA ASP A 477 -6.32 20.84 11.00
C ASP A 477 -5.47 20.64 9.75
N VAL A 478 -5.56 19.45 9.11
CA VAL A 478 -4.89 19.17 7.83
C VAL A 478 -5.43 20.13 6.76
N PHE A 479 -6.74 20.36 6.75
CA PHE A 479 -7.38 21.31 5.83
C PHE A 479 -6.91 22.77 6.07
N GLN A 480 -6.94 23.25 7.31
CA GLN A 480 -6.47 24.61 7.63
C GLN A 480 -5.00 24.81 7.24
N TRP A 481 -4.20 23.76 7.36
CA TRP A 481 -2.81 23.77 6.98
C TRP A 481 -2.62 23.87 5.45
N ILE A 482 -3.38 23.12 4.64
CA ILE A 482 -3.38 23.22 3.16
C ILE A 482 -3.76 24.64 2.71
N ARG A 483 -4.81 25.21 3.35
CA ARG A 483 -5.31 26.57 3.08
C ARG A 483 -4.22 27.64 3.20
N GLN A 484 -3.26 27.47 4.11
CA GLN A 484 -2.21 28.45 4.31
C GLN A 484 -1.14 28.44 3.20
N ARG A 485 -1.08 27.40 2.36
CA ARG A 485 0.13 27.10 1.55
C ARG A 485 -0.12 26.71 0.09
N SER A 486 -1.35 26.36 -0.31
CA SER A 486 -1.64 25.99 -1.71
C SER A 486 -2.56 27.01 -2.40
N SER A 487 -2.29 27.29 -3.68
CA SER A 487 -3.18 27.99 -4.62
C SER A 487 -3.98 27.02 -5.52
N ALA A 488 -3.87 25.71 -5.26
CA ALA A 488 -4.51 24.67 -6.06
C ALA A 488 -6.02 24.66 -5.81
N SER A 489 -6.83 24.66 -6.88
CA SER A 489 -8.29 24.70 -6.77
C SER A 489 -8.86 23.36 -6.32
N LEU A 490 -9.17 23.21 -5.02
CA LEU A 490 -9.97 22.09 -4.47
C LEU A 490 -11.42 22.05 -5.01
N GLY A 491 -11.82 23.05 -5.82
CA GLY A 491 -13.10 23.06 -6.52
C GLY A 491 -13.14 22.21 -7.79
N HIS A 492 -12.03 21.56 -8.17
CA HIS A 492 -12.04 20.59 -9.27
C HIS A 492 -12.89 19.36 -8.92
N ARG A 493 -13.70 18.93 -9.89
CA ARG A 493 -14.50 17.71 -9.80
C ARG A 493 -13.79 16.58 -10.55
N ASP A 494 -13.88 15.37 -10.02
CA ASP A 494 -13.37 14.18 -10.71
C ASP A 494 -14.25 13.80 -11.92
N ALA A 495 -13.87 12.73 -12.63
CA ALA A 495 -14.62 12.21 -13.78
C ALA A 495 -16.06 11.76 -13.42
N LEU A 496 -16.35 11.53 -12.14
CA LEU A 496 -17.67 11.18 -11.61
C LEU A 496 -18.41 12.40 -11.03
N GLY A 497 -17.87 13.60 -11.24
CA GLY A 497 -18.44 14.84 -10.76
C GLY A 497 -18.28 15.08 -9.26
N ARG A 498 -17.47 14.29 -8.53
CA ARG A 498 -17.27 14.43 -7.08
C ARG A 498 -16.27 15.53 -6.77
N SER A 499 -16.63 16.42 -5.84
CA SER A 499 -15.70 17.42 -5.30
C SER A 499 -14.93 16.87 -4.10
N ALA A 500 -13.95 17.62 -3.60
CA ALA A 500 -13.28 17.27 -2.35
C ALA A 500 -14.28 17.16 -1.16
N LEU A 501 -15.32 17.99 -1.13
CA LEU A 501 -16.35 17.94 -0.08
C LEU A 501 -17.16 16.63 -0.11
N ASP A 502 -17.44 16.06 -1.29
CA ASP A 502 -18.09 14.74 -1.42
C ASP A 502 -17.31 13.65 -0.68
N TYR A 503 -15.99 13.70 -0.80
CA TYR A 503 -15.10 12.71 -0.20
C TYR A 503 -14.91 12.91 1.29
N TRP A 504 -15.04 14.13 1.79
CA TRP A 504 -14.84 14.42 3.21
C TRP A 504 -16.07 14.06 4.04
N ILE A 505 -17.26 14.27 3.49
CA ILE A 505 -18.51 14.05 4.21
C ILE A 505 -18.84 12.54 4.37
N VAL A 506 -18.32 11.69 3.47
CA VAL A 506 -18.57 10.24 3.44
C VAL A 506 -17.31 9.45 3.82
N SER A 507 -17.43 8.53 4.79
CA SER A 507 -16.34 7.65 5.24
C SER A 507 -16.04 6.52 4.23
N ASP A 508 -15.00 5.71 4.51
CA ASP A 508 -14.61 4.57 3.65
C ASP A 508 -15.67 3.46 3.58
N ASP A 509 -16.44 3.28 4.67
CA ASP A 509 -17.57 2.34 4.73
C ASP A 509 -18.87 2.98 4.24
N ASP A 510 -18.75 4.07 3.48
CA ASP A 510 -19.89 4.75 2.90
C ASP A 510 -20.83 5.38 3.97
N GLN A 511 -20.37 5.56 5.21
CA GLN A 511 -21.15 6.18 6.29
C GLN A 511 -20.98 7.70 6.32
N ILE A 512 -21.99 8.41 6.82
CA ILE A 512 -21.95 9.88 6.98
C ILE A 512 -21.18 10.21 8.26
N ARG A 513 -20.29 11.20 8.21
CA ARG A 513 -19.62 11.71 9.42
C ARG A 513 -20.61 12.35 10.40
N PRO A 514 -20.27 12.46 11.71
CA PRO A 514 -21.12 13.15 12.68
C PRO A 514 -21.52 14.57 12.23
N HIS A 515 -22.76 14.98 12.50
CA HIS A 515 -23.36 16.24 12.03
C HIS A 515 -22.49 17.49 12.30
N ASN A 516 -21.84 17.55 13.46
CA ASN A 516 -20.97 18.66 13.83
C ASN A 516 -19.76 18.79 12.90
N GLU A 517 -19.18 17.66 12.45
CA GLU A 517 -18.06 17.66 11.51
C GLU A 517 -18.53 18.07 10.11
N VAL A 518 -19.67 17.54 9.66
CA VAL A 518 -20.24 17.89 8.34
C VAL A 518 -20.49 19.39 8.22
N ALA A 519 -21.10 20.00 9.25
CA ALA A 519 -21.37 21.44 9.28
C ALA A 519 -20.08 22.27 9.23
N GLN A 520 -19.05 21.89 10.00
CA GLN A 520 -17.77 22.59 10.03
C GLN A 520 -17.00 22.44 8.70
N LEU A 521 -16.92 21.22 8.16
CA LEU A 521 -16.25 20.92 6.88
C LEU A 521 -16.89 21.70 5.73
N THR A 522 -18.23 21.77 5.69
CA THR A 522 -18.97 22.52 4.68
C THR A 522 -18.65 24.01 4.74
N ARG A 523 -18.62 24.61 5.94
CA ARG A 523 -18.26 26.04 6.11
C ARG A 523 -16.83 26.32 5.69
N LEU A 524 -15.89 25.44 6.06
CA LEU A 524 -14.49 25.58 5.70
C LEU A 524 -14.26 25.43 4.19
N TYR A 525 -14.92 24.47 3.56
CA TYR A 525 -14.87 24.30 2.10
C TYR A 525 -15.38 25.55 1.37
N TRP A 526 -16.45 26.18 1.85
CA TRP A 526 -16.97 27.42 1.27
C TRP A 526 -16.02 28.62 1.42
N GLN A 527 -15.41 28.76 2.59
CA GLN A 527 -14.36 29.77 2.81
C GLN A 527 -13.19 29.60 1.83
N PHE A 528 -12.83 28.37 1.51
CA PHE A 528 -11.75 28.06 0.59
C PHE A 528 -12.05 28.51 -0.85
N LEU A 529 -13.31 28.39 -1.30
CA LEU A 529 -13.73 28.89 -2.61
C LEU A 529 -13.71 30.43 -2.70
N GLY A 530 -13.31 31.13 -1.64
CA GLY A 530 -13.18 32.60 -1.61
C GLY A 530 -14.52 33.33 -1.52
N HIS A 531 -15.58 32.61 -1.14
CA HIS A 531 -16.92 33.16 -1.01
C HIS A 531 -17.19 33.66 0.42
N ASP A 532 -17.98 34.74 0.53
CA ASP A 532 -18.35 35.33 1.82
C ASP A 532 -19.28 34.37 2.60
N THR A 533 -18.95 34.08 3.86
CA THR A 533 -19.64 33.08 4.69
C THR A 533 -21.02 33.52 5.15
N ASN A 534 -21.35 34.81 4.99
CA ASN A 534 -22.58 35.39 5.53
C ASN A 534 -23.75 35.39 4.54
N VAL A 535 -23.55 34.93 3.30
CA VAL A 535 -24.53 35.07 2.21
C VAL A 535 -25.18 33.74 1.81
N VAL A 536 -24.51 32.60 2.03
CA VAL A 536 -24.93 31.29 1.49
C VAL A 536 -25.04 30.27 2.61
N SER A 537 -26.16 29.53 2.67
CA SER A 537 -26.40 28.56 3.72
C SER A 537 -25.57 27.28 3.53
N PRO A 538 -25.25 26.51 4.60
CA PRO A 538 -24.58 25.21 4.48
C PRO A 538 -25.28 24.25 3.51
N TYR A 539 -26.61 24.28 3.46
CA TYR A 539 -27.38 23.53 2.47
C TYR A 539 -26.99 23.87 1.04
N ASP A 540 -26.92 25.16 0.70
CA ASP A 540 -26.62 25.60 -0.66
C ASP A 540 -25.19 25.21 -1.07
N ILE A 541 -24.25 25.23 -0.13
CA ILE A 541 -22.87 24.80 -0.34
C ILE A 541 -22.83 23.32 -0.69
N VAL A 542 -23.53 22.49 0.09
CA VAL A 542 -23.64 21.05 -0.16
C VAL A 542 -24.31 20.78 -1.51
N VAL A 543 -25.39 21.49 -1.85
CA VAL A 543 -26.04 21.37 -3.17
C VAL A 543 -25.09 21.68 -4.32
N GLN A 544 -24.30 22.74 -4.18
CA GLN A 544 -23.39 23.20 -5.24
C GLN A 544 -22.10 22.38 -5.33
N SER A 545 -21.75 21.61 -4.31
CA SER A 545 -20.43 20.98 -4.19
C SER A 545 -20.53 19.46 -4.21
N CYS A 546 -21.60 18.88 -3.68
CA CYS A 546 -21.76 17.45 -3.54
C CYS A 546 -22.59 16.83 -4.66
N THR A 547 -22.26 15.60 -5.04
CA THR A 547 -23.06 14.75 -5.92
C THR A 547 -24.44 14.47 -5.30
N GLU A 548 -25.43 14.12 -6.14
CA GLU A 548 -26.76 13.73 -5.66
C GLU A 548 -26.69 12.56 -4.68
N TRP A 549 -25.79 11.61 -4.92
CA TRP A 549 -25.61 10.44 -4.07
C TRP A 549 -25.17 10.81 -2.64
N THR A 550 -24.24 11.76 -2.49
CA THR A 550 -23.85 12.26 -1.16
C THR A 550 -25.01 13.00 -0.49
N ARG A 551 -25.73 13.83 -1.25
CA ARG A 551 -26.89 14.60 -0.73
C ARG A 551 -28.01 13.70 -0.24
N LEU A 552 -28.33 12.65 -1.00
CA LEU A 552 -29.25 11.58 -0.63
C LEU A 552 -28.93 10.98 0.74
N ARG A 553 -27.65 10.78 1.04
CA ARG A 553 -27.22 10.25 2.33
C ARG A 553 -27.38 11.28 3.43
N LEU A 554 -26.88 12.51 3.24
CA LEU A 554 -26.99 13.57 4.24
C LEU A 554 -28.44 13.84 4.66
N GLU A 555 -29.37 13.72 3.73
CA GLU A 555 -30.81 13.90 3.99
C GLU A 555 -31.46 12.75 4.79
N ARG A 556 -30.74 11.64 5.05
CA ARG A 556 -31.22 10.53 5.90
C ARG A 556 -30.90 10.73 7.38
N ASP A 557 -29.87 11.51 7.69
CA ASP A 557 -29.48 11.79 9.06
C ASP A 557 -30.23 13.05 9.56
N PRO A 558 -31.16 12.93 10.54
CA PRO A 558 -31.94 14.05 11.02
C PRO A 558 -31.09 15.18 11.64
N ASP A 559 -29.98 14.83 12.28
CA ASP A 559 -29.10 15.80 12.93
C ASP A 559 -28.28 16.57 11.88
N VAL A 560 -27.81 15.87 10.84
CA VAL A 560 -27.16 16.53 9.69
C VAL A 560 -28.15 17.42 8.94
N MET A 561 -29.37 16.94 8.68
CA MET A 561 -30.41 17.74 8.06
C MET A 561 -30.74 18.99 8.87
N TRP A 562 -30.77 18.89 10.19
CA TRP A 562 -30.93 20.04 11.07
C TRP A 562 -29.84 21.08 10.81
N GLU A 563 -28.57 20.69 10.79
CA GLU A 563 -27.43 21.58 10.52
C GLU A 563 -27.47 22.23 9.13
N LEU A 564 -28.07 21.55 8.14
CA LEU A 564 -28.19 22.09 6.77
C LEU A 564 -29.41 23.02 6.62
N TYR A 565 -30.59 22.58 7.05
CA TYR A 565 -31.86 23.27 6.80
C TYR A 565 -32.17 24.35 7.85
N HIS A 566 -31.69 24.21 9.09
CA HIS A 566 -31.92 25.22 10.12
C HIS A 566 -31.34 26.59 9.73
N PRO A 567 -30.06 26.71 9.29
CA PRO A 567 -29.53 28.00 8.85
C PRO A 567 -30.21 28.52 7.57
N ALA A 568 -30.58 27.63 6.63
CA ALA A 568 -31.27 27.99 5.40
C ALA A 568 -32.66 28.60 5.66
N THR A 569 -33.34 28.14 6.72
CA THR A 569 -34.68 28.63 7.10
C THR A 569 -34.66 29.77 8.11
N ALA A 570 -33.51 30.07 8.71
CA ALA A 570 -33.36 31.11 9.74
C ALA A 570 -33.92 32.49 9.33
N PRO A 571 -33.71 32.99 8.09
CA PRO A 571 -34.26 34.30 7.67
C PRO A 571 -35.79 34.38 7.70
N PHE A 572 -36.48 33.24 7.60
CA PHE A 572 -37.93 33.17 7.54
C PHE A 572 -38.59 32.95 8.91
N LEU A 573 -37.82 32.63 9.96
CA LEU A 573 -38.36 32.33 11.29
C LEU A 573 -39.28 33.42 11.87
N PRO A 574 -38.98 34.73 11.74
CA PRO A 574 -39.87 35.79 12.24
C PRO A 574 -41.25 35.78 11.57
N ILE A 575 -41.28 35.48 10.27
CA ILE A 575 -42.51 35.38 9.47
C ILE A 575 -43.28 34.12 9.85
N LEU A 576 -42.58 32.99 9.98
CA LEU A 576 -43.19 31.71 10.37
C LEU A 576 -43.81 31.77 11.77
N ALA A 577 -43.16 32.47 12.72
CA ALA A 577 -43.69 32.68 14.07
C ALA A 577 -44.93 33.58 14.10
N SER A 578 -45.06 34.50 13.15
CA SER A 578 -46.24 35.37 13.01
C SER A 578 -47.41 34.62 12.37
N LEU A 579 -47.14 33.76 11.39
CA LEU A 579 -48.14 32.95 10.69
C LEU A 579 -48.71 31.81 11.53
N SER A 580 -47.93 31.24 12.46
CA SER A 580 -48.43 30.19 13.36
C SER A 580 -49.41 30.69 14.42
N GLY A 581 -49.54 32.02 14.59
CA GLY A 581 -50.35 32.66 15.63
C GLY A 581 -51.80 33.02 15.24
N SER A 582 -52.18 33.14 13.96
CA SER A 582 -53.52 33.65 13.58
C SER A 582 -54.13 33.15 12.26
N PHE A 583 -54.65 31.92 12.24
CA PHE A 583 -55.26 31.26 11.06
C PHE A 583 -56.35 32.03 10.26
N LEU A 584 -56.92 33.11 10.78
CA LEU A 584 -57.99 33.89 10.14
C LEU A 584 -57.52 35.20 9.46
N HIS A 585 -56.24 35.59 9.58
CA HIS A 585 -55.69 36.85 9.01
C HIS A 585 -54.48 36.66 8.07
N ASP A 586 -54.09 35.41 7.78
CA ASP A 586 -52.79 35.09 7.19
C ASP A 586 -52.60 35.48 5.72
N ALA A 587 -53.65 35.47 4.90
CA ALA A 587 -53.55 35.88 3.50
C ALA A 587 -53.28 37.40 3.35
N ILE A 588 -53.84 38.21 4.26
CA ILE A 588 -53.63 39.67 4.29
C ILE A 588 -52.23 39.98 4.80
N TYR A 589 -51.73 39.25 5.80
CA TYR A 589 -50.38 39.40 6.32
C TYR A 589 -49.31 39.10 5.26
N LEU A 590 -49.45 37.98 4.53
CA LEU A 590 -48.52 37.61 3.45
C LEU A 590 -48.49 38.65 2.31
N SER A 591 -49.65 39.24 1.98
CA SER A 591 -49.75 40.29 0.96
C SER A 591 -49.09 41.63 1.36
N GLY A 592 -48.78 41.82 2.65
CA GLY A 592 -48.09 43.00 3.17
C GLY A 592 -46.57 42.84 3.33
N LEU A 593 -46.02 41.65 3.08
CA LEU A 593 -44.58 41.36 3.19
C LEU A 593 -43.85 41.60 1.86
N HIS A 594 -42.53 41.85 1.92
CA HIS A 594 -41.72 42.04 0.73
C HIS A 594 -41.75 40.78 -0.16
N PRO A 595 -41.97 40.88 -1.48
CA PRO A 595 -42.16 39.73 -2.37
C PRO A 595 -41.04 38.70 -2.31
N GLU A 596 -39.78 39.12 -2.16
CA GLU A 596 -38.63 38.23 -2.07
C GLU A 596 -38.65 37.37 -0.80
N THR A 597 -39.15 37.92 0.31
CA THR A 597 -39.22 37.21 1.59
C THR A 597 -40.43 36.28 1.64
N THR A 598 -41.55 36.67 1.01
CA THR A 598 -42.77 35.84 0.91
C THR A 598 -42.59 34.64 -0.01
N SER A 599 -41.78 34.78 -1.07
CA SER A 599 -41.64 33.75 -2.13
C SER A 599 -41.16 32.40 -1.60
N TYR A 600 -40.26 32.38 -0.61
CA TYR A 600 -39.66 31.15 -0.09
C TYR A 600 -40.31 30.62 1.20
N VAL A 601 -41.39 31.24 1.67
CA VAL A 601 -42.06 30.85 2.93
C VAL A 601 -42.52 29.39 2.89
N LEU A 602 -43.11 28.94 1.77
CA LEU A 602 -43.54 27.56 1.62
C LEU A 602 -42.35 26.57 1.66
N HIS A 603 -41.21 26.93 1.06
CA HIS A 603 -39.97 26.16 1.20
C HIS A 603 -39.51 26.07 2.64
N ALA A 604 -39.49 27.19 3.36
CA ALA A 604 -39.04 27.24 4.73
C ALA A 604 -39.92 26.40 5.67
N VAL A 605 -41.25 26.42 5.48
CA VAL A 605 -42.19 25.56 6.22
C VAL A 605 -41.88 24.09 5.96
N LEU A 606 -41.74 23.68 4.70
CA LEU A 606 -41.47 22.30 4.34
C LEU A 606 -40.13 21.80 4.89
N MET A 607 -39.08 22.61 4.78
CA MET A 607 -37.77 22.30 5.37
C MET A 607 -37.86 22.16 6.91
N ARG A 608 -38.63 23.01 7.59
CA ARG A 608 -38.82 22.95 9.04
C ARG A 608 -39.58 21.71 9.49
N ILE A 609 -40.58 21.28 8.72
CA ILE A 609 -41.29 20.02 8.95
C ILE A 609 -40.36 18.83 8.72
N ALA A 610 -39.53 18.85 7.67
CA ALA A 610 -38.58 17.78 7.36
C ALA A 610 -37.62 17.53 8.54
N ILE A 611 -37.07 18.59 9.15
CA ILE A 611 -36.18 18.50 10.32
C ILE A 611 -36.91 18.30 11.66
N GLY A 612 -38.22 18.07 11.66
CA GLY A 612 -38.99 17.76 12.89
C GLY A 612 -39.14 18.95 13.85
N ALA A 613 -39.01 20.18 13.35
CA ALA A 613 -39.18 21.38 14.16
C ALA A 613 -40.64 21.64 14.59
N VAL A 614 -41.58 21.02 13.87
CA VAL A 614 -43.01 21.03 14.13
C VAL A 614 -43.34 19.68 14.75
N LYS A 615 -43.83 19.65 15.99
CA LYS A 615 -44.10 18.40 16.72
C LYS A 615 -45.28 17.65 16.10
N ASP A 616 -45.13 16.35 15.86
CA ASP A 616 -46.20 15.45 15.42
C ASP A 616 -47.10 15.06 16.62
N ASP A 617 -47.90 16.00 17.12
CA ASP A 617 -49.08 15.67 17.92
C ASP A 617 -50.29 15.55 16.98
N HIS A 618 -51.14 14.52 17.13
CA HIS A 618 -52.27 14.26 16.22
C HIS A 618 -53.26 15.45 16.06
N GLN A 619 -53.29 16.40 17.00
CA GLN A 619 -54.07 17.64 16.88
C GLN A 619 -53.36 18.73 16.05
N ASP A 620 -52.03 18.71 15.99
CA ASP A 620 -51.22 19.63 15.17
C ASP A 620 -51.16 19.16 13.72
N ASP A 621 -51.28 17.87 13.42
CA ASP A 621 -51.28 17.35 12.04
C ASP A 621 -52.35 18.00 11.13
N GLN A 622 -53.60 18.10 11.59
CA GLN A 622 -54.66 18.75 10.82
C GLN A 622 -54.40 20.26 10.65
N ARG A 623 -53.81 20.90 11.66
CA ARG A 623 -53.47 22.32 11.61
C ARG A 623 -52.36 22.58 10.62
N VAL A 624 -51.31 21.76 10.63
CA VAL A 624 -50.17 21.84 9.69
C VAL A 624 -50.64 21.56 8.27
N MET A 625 -51.51 20.56 8.05
CA MET A 625 -52.12 20.29 6.75
C MET A 625 -52.95 21.47 6.24
N SER A 626 -53.80 22.05 7.10
CA SER A 626 -54.59 23.23 6.75
C SER A 626 -53.69 24.43 6.44
N PHE A 627 -52.62 24.63 7.20
CA PHE A 627 -51.68 25.72 7.02
C PHE A 627 -50.92 25.61 5.69
N VAL A 628 -50.35 24.44 5.40
CA VAL A 628 -49.67 24.17 4.12
C VAL A 628 -50.64 24.35 2.95
N ARG A 629 -51.89 23.88 3.09
CA ARG A 629 -52.94 24.09 2.06
C ARG A 629 -53.21 25.58 1.82
N THR A 630 -53.33 26.39 2.87
CA THR A 630 -53.50 27.85 2.73
C THR A 630 -52.32 28.53 2.04
N LEU A 631 -51.09 28.12 2.36
CA LEU A 631 -49.91 28.63 1.66
C LEU A 631 -49.89 28.19 0.19
N CYS A 632 -50.33 26.98 -0.11
CA CYS A 632 -50.44 26.49 -1.48
C CYS A 632 -51.50 27.25 -2.30
N THR A 633 -52.55 27.80 -1.70
CA THR A 633 -53.58 28.58 -2.41
C THR A 633 -53.22 30.07 -2.55
N TYR A 634 -52.15 30.53 -1.90
CA TYR A 634 -51.71 31.92 -1.95
C TYR A 634 -51.47 32.38 -3.39
N GLU A 635 -52.12 33.49 -3.77
CA GLU A 635 -52.08 34.07 -5.13
C GLU A 635 -52.22 33.01 -6.25
N PHE A 636 -53.26 32.17 -6.16
CA PHE A 636 -53.56 31.15 -7.18
C PHE A 636 -52.46 30.09 -7.37
N GLY A 637 -51.73 29.76 -6.30
CA GLY A 637 -50.67 28.76 -6.35
C GLY A 637 -49.28 29.30 -6.66
N ARG A 638 -49.08 30.61 -6.60
CA ARG A 638 -47.78 31.25 -6.91
C ARG A 638 -46.60 30.61 -6.16
N LEU A 639 -46.78 30.29 -4.88
CA LEU A 639 -45.69 29.74 -4.06
C LEU A 639 -45.26 28.33 -4.52
N LEU A 640 -46.12 27.58 -5.22
CA LEU A 640 -45.78 26.24 -5.74
C LEU A 640 -44.75 26.29 -6.87
N PHE A 641 -44.55 27.45 -7.50
CA PHE A 641 -43.64 27.64 -8.64
C PHE A 641 -42.30 28.24 -8.25
N VAL A 642 -42.14 28.67 -7.00
CA VAL A 642 -40.88 29.26 -6.54
C VAL A 642 -39.81 28.17 -6.54
N GLN A 643 -38.69 28.42 -7.22
CA GLN A 643 -37.55 27.51 -7.27
C GLN A 643 -36.49 28.00 -6.29
N TRP A 644 -36.05 27.13 -5.38
CA TRP A 644 -34.94 27.43 -4.47
C TRP A 644 -33.64 27.68 -5.25
N HIS A 645 -32.85 28.67 -4.86
CA HIS A 645 -31.77 29.22 -5.71
C HIS A 645 -30.64 28.23 -6.00
N SER A 646 -30.33 27.31 -5.09
CA SER A 646 -29.20 26.37 -5.25
C SER A 646 -29.54 25.12 -6.06
N ASP A 647 -30.68 24.49 -5.82
CA ASP A 647 -31.10 23.23 -6.46
C ASP A 647 -32.17 23.43 -7.55
N ARG A 648 -32.78 24.62 -7.64
CA ARG A 648 -33.96 24.93 -8.45
C ARG A 648 -35.18 24.04 -8.15
N TRP A 649 -35.24 23.45 -6.96
CA TRP A 649 -36.38 22.65 -6.54
C TRP A 649 -37.57 23.54 -6.23
N THR A 650 -38.74 23.14 -6.72
CA THR A 650 -40.02 23.69 -6.26
C THR A 650 -40.44 23.04 -4.93
N PRO A 651 -41.47 23.56 -4.23
CA PRO A 651 -42.05 22.89 -3.08
C PRO A 651 -42.48 21.45 -3.36
N LEU A 652 -42.94 21.16 -4.59
CA LEU A 652 -43.31 19.81 -5.00
C LEU A 652 -42.09 18.88 -5.07
N HIS A 653 -40.97 19.32 -5.65
CA HIS A 653 -39.71 18.56 -5.67
C HIS A 653 -39.24 18.24 -4.25
N ARG A 654 -39.32 19.22 -3.35
CA ARG A 654 -38.94 19.05 -1.95
C ARG A 654 -39.88 18.11 -1.21
N ALA A 655 -41.18 18.20 -1.47
CA ALA A 655 -42.18 17.35 -0.84
C ALA A 655 -42.01 15.88 -1.22
N VAL A 656 -41.63 15.57 -2.47
CA VAL A 656 -41.36 14.18 -2.87
C VAL A 656 -40.00 13.67 -2.40
N ALA A 657 -39.00 14.54 -2.21
CA ALA A 657 -37.65 14.15 -1.78
C ALA A 657 -37.56 13.71 -0.30
N HIS A 658 -38.58 13.98 0.52
CA HIS A 658 -38.55 13.77 1.97
C HIS A 658 -39.77 12.98 2.47
N PRO A 659 -39.60 11.82 3.13
CA PRO A 659 -40.73 10.98 3.57
C PRO A 659 -41.76 11.70 4.46
N ARG A 660 -41.29 12.57 5.36
CA ARG A 660 -42.15 13.38 6.25
C ARG A 660 -43.05 14.38 5.49
N LEU A 661 -42.72 14.67 4.24
CA LEU A 661 -43.45 15.63 3.41
C LEU A 661 -44.37 14.97 2.38
N HIS A 662 -44.29 13.65 2.21
CA HIS A 662 -45.07 12.90 1.20
C HIS A 662 -46.58 13.15 1.31
N ARG A 663 -47.08 13.33 2.55
CA ARG A 663 -48.48 13.65 2.83
C ARG A 663 -48.98 14.97 2.20
N PHE A 664 -48.09 15.91 1.89
CA PHE A 664 -48.47 17.19 1.28
C PHE A 664 -48.46 17.15 -0.26
N VAL A 665 -47.91 16.10 -0.87
CA VAL A 665 -47.77 16.00 -2.33
C VAL A 665 -49.14 16.03 -3.02
N THR A 666 -50.10 15.24 -2.53
CA THR A 666 -51.47 15.22 -3.06
C THR A 666 -52.15 16.58 -2.92
N VAL A 667 -51.97 17.27 -1.79
CA VAL A 667 -52.53 18.61 -1.56
C VAL A 667 -51.97 19.62 -2.56
N MET A 668 -50.66 19.60 -2.81
CA MET A 668 -50.03 20.51 -3.78
C MET A 668 -50.55 20.27 -5.20
N LEU A 669 -50.71 19.01 -5.58
CA LEU A 669 -51.24 18.65 -6.89
C LEU A 669 -52.73 19.04 -7.02
N GLU A 670 -53.56 18.78 -6.00
CA GLU A 670 -54.97 19.18 -5.94
C GLU A 670 -55.15 20.69 -6.12
N VAL A 671 -54.36 21.49 -5.39
CA VAL A 671 -54.42 22.94 -5.46
C VAL A 671 -53.96 23.45 -6.83
N ALA A 672 -52.90 22.88 -7.40
CA ALA A 672 -52.46 23.21 -8.75
C ALA A 672 -53.52 22.86 -9.80
N SER A 673 -54.26 21.76 -9.62
CA SER A 673 -55.38 21.39 -10.49
C SER A 673 -56.55 22.36 -10.35
N LEU A 674 -56.92 22.75 -9.13
CA LEU A 674 -58.01 23.70 -8.86
C LEU A 674 -57.77 25.05 -9.54
N HIS A 675 -56.50 25.48 -9.59
CA HIS A 675 -56.11 26.75 -10.21
C HIS A 675 -55.69 26.64 -11.69
N GLY A 676 -55.78 25.45 -12.30
CA GLY A 676 -55.43 25.25 -13.71
C GLY A 676 -53.94 25.38 -14.01
N THR A 677 -53.07 25.20 -13.02
CA THR A 677 -51.61 25.38 -13.13
C THR A 677 -50.84 24.05 -13.07
N LEU A 678 -51.54 22.92 -12.91
CA LEU A 678 -50.97 21.57 -12.75
C LEU A 678 -49.97 21.21 -13.86
N GLU A 679 -50.33 21.38 -15.14
CA GLU A 679 -49.46 21.04 -16.27
C GLU A 679 -48.14 21.81 -16.24
N HIS A 680 -48.18 23.08 -15.82
CA HIS A 680 -46.96 23.87 -15.70
C HIS A 680 -46.09 23.36 -14.55
N LEU A 681 -46.69 23.06 -13.39
CA LEU A 681 -45.99 22.66 -12.17
C LEU A 681 -45.24 21.32 -12.34
N VAL A 682 -45.89 20.33 -12.94
CA VAL A 682 -45.32 18.98 -13.11
C VAL A 682 -44.14 18.95 -14.08
N ASN A 683 -44.06 19.94 -14.98
CA ASN A 683 -43.01 20.06 -16.00
C ASN A 683 -41.85 20.98 -15.57
N VAL A 684 -41.87 21.54 -14.36
CA VAL A 684 -40.73 22.29 -13.83
C VAL A 684 -39.57 21.33 -13.58
N VAL A 685 -38.35 21.75 -13.93
CA VAL A 685 -37.12 20.96 -13.80
C VAL A 685 -36.11 21.62 -12.85
N ASP A 686 -35.34 20.79 -12.17
CA ASP A 686 -34.22 21.21 -11.32
C ASP A 686 -32.96 21.62 -12.13
N VAL A 687 -31.86 21.93 -11.43
CA VAL A 687 -30.57 22.26 -12.06
C VAL A 687 -29.99 21.15 -12.95
N HIS A 688 -30.47 19.92 -12.82
CA HIS A 688 -30.04 18.75 -13.60
C HIS A 688 -31.06 18.33 -14.67
N GLY A 689 -32.08 19.16 -14.94
CA GLY A 689 -33.12 18.85 -15.91
C GLY A 689 -34.13 17.80 -15.43
N ARG A 690 -34.18 17.51 -14.12
CA ARG A 690 -35.04 16.47 -13.54
C ARG A 690 -36.36 17.08 -13.06
N THR A 691 -37.48 16.45 -13.39
CA THR A 691 -38.79 16.77 -12.80
C THR A 691 -38.94 16.13 -11.43
N PHE A 692 -40.01 16.49 -10.69
CA PHE A 692 -40.29 15.90 -9.37
C PHE A 692 -40.43 14.36 -9.43
N LEU A 693 -40.89 13.79 -10.55
CA LEU A 693 -40.95 12.32 -10.73
C LEU A 693 -39.57 11.68 -10.83
N HIS A 694 -38.61 12.35 -11.49
CA HIS A 694 -37.23 11.87 -11.55
C HIS A 694 -36.60 11.89 -10.16
N ILE A 695 -36.85 12.94 -9.36
CA ILE A 695 -36.40 13.01 -7.97
C ILE A 695 -37.03 11.90 -7.12
N ALA A 696 -38.34 11.67 -7.25
CA ALA A 696 -39.02 10.59 -6.54
C ALA A 696 -38.49 9.20 -6.94
N ALA A 697 -38.18 8.99 -8.22
CA ALA A 697 -37.60 7.74 -8.72
C ALA A 697 -36.15 7.53 -8.25
N SER A 698 -35.30 8.55 -8.26
CA SER A 698 -33.91 8.42 -7.81
C SER A 698 -33.78 8.09 -6.32
N ARG A 699 -34.87 8.29 -5.56
CA ARG A 699 -34.94 7.99 -4.12
C ARG A 699 -35.35 6.52 -3.86
N LEU A 700 -35.58 5.72 -4.91
CA LEU A 700 -35.85 4.27 -4.84
C LEU A 700 -34.58 3.41 -4.71
N GLU A 701 -33.43 3.90 -5.15
CA GLU A 701 -32.16 3.15 -5.15
C GLU A 701 -31.62 2.97 -3.71
N PHE A 702 -31.10 1.75 -3.40
CA PHE A 702 -30.53 1.21 -2.14
C PHE A 702 -31.54 0.65 -1.11
N VAL A 703 -31.62 -0.65 -0.71
CA VAL A 703 -30.66 -1.75 -0.33
C VAL A 703 -29.98 -1.49 1.04
N PRO A 704 -30.08 -2.41 2.02
CA PRO A 704 -30.08 -2.08 3.45
C PRO A 704 -28.69 -1.74 3.97
N VAL A 705 -28.57 -0.60 4.65
CA VAL A 705 -27.43 -0.37 5.55
C VAL A 705 -27.81 -0.97 6.89
N PHE A 706 -27.02 -1.95 7.31
CA PHE A 706 -27.09 -2.63 8.60
C PHE A 706 -27.50 -1.69 9.73
N ASN A 707 -28.57 -2.03 10.44
CA ASN A 707 -28.87 -1.49 11.75
C ASN A 707 -28.02 -2.26 12.77
N TYR A 708 -27.19 -1.55 13.54
CA TYR A 708 -26.35 -2.12 14.60
C TYR A 708 -27.15 -2.81 15.74
N ASP A 709 -28.49 -2.75 15.69
CA ASP A 709 -29.40 -3.25 16.74
C ASP A 709 -30.44 -4.29 16.26
N GLY A 710 -30.28 -4.87 15.06
CA GLY A 710 -31.13 -6.00 14.63
C GLY A 710 -32.64 -5.72 14.51
N LYS A 711 -33.07 -4.45 14.56
CA LYS A 711 -34.44 -4.05 14.22
C LYS A 711 -34.47 -3.52 12.78
N PRO A 712 -35.43 -3.93 11.93
CA PRO A 712 -35.59 -3.34 10.61
C PRO A 712 -35.91 -1.85 10.78
N ALA A 713 -35.01 -0.97 10.33
CA ALA A 713 -35.39 0.42 10.09
C ALA A 713 -36.53 0.38 9.06
N HIS A 714 -37.64 1.05 9.34
CA HIS A 714 -38.78 1.16 8.41
C HIS A 714 -38.26 1.30 6.98
N ASP A 715 -38.66 0.38 6.11
CA ASP A 715 -38.15 0.30 4.76
C ASP A 715 -38.60 1.55 3.99
N ALA A 716 -37.77 2.60 4.01
CA ALA A 716 -38.09 3.89 3.40
C ALA A 716 -38.50 3.72 1.93
N SER A 717 -38.02 2.65 1.29
CA SER A 717 -38.40 2.29 -0.07
C SER A 717 -39.88 1.95 -0.21
N GLU A 718 -40.53 1.33 0.79
CA GLU A 718 -41.99 1.10 0.79
C GLU A 718 -42.76 2.43 0.79
N THR A 719 -42.29 3.42 1.55
CA THR A 719 -42.90 4.76 1.60
C THR A 719 -42.78 5.48 0.26
N TYR A 720 -41.62 5.42 -0.41
CA TYR A 720 -41.46 5.97 -1.76
C TYR A 720 -42.25 5.19 -2.82
N CYS A 721 -42.35 3.87 -2.70
CA CYS A 721 -43.20 3.04 -3.56
C CYS A 721 -44.67 3.44 -3.41
N ALA A 722 -45.14 3.63 -2.17
CA ALA A 722 -46.50 4.07 -1.89
C ALA A 722 -46.77 5.47 -2.46
N LEU A 723 -45.85 6.42 -2.24
CA LEU A 723 -45.93 7.77 -2.82
C LEU A 723 -46.02 7.73 -4.34
N LEU A 724 -45.10 7.03 -5.01
CA LEU A 724 -45.12 6.92 -6.47
C LEU A 724 -46.41 6.27 -6.96
N GLY A 725 -46.89 5.24 -6.27
CA GLY A 725 -48.18 4.62 -6.54
C GLY A 725 -49.36 5.57 -6.37
N ASP A 726 -49.36 6.43 -5.36
CA ASP A 726 -50.39 7.47 -5.13
C ASP A 726 -50.33 8.56 -6.21
N VAL A 727 -49.15 9.10 -6.50
CA VAL A 727 -48.94 10.13 -7.52
C VAL A 727 -49.34 9.62 -8.89
N LEU A 728 -48.89 8.44 -9.29
CA LEU A 728 -49.22 7.86 -10.59
C LEU A 728 -50.72 7.55 -10.71
N ARG A 729 -51.37 7.06 -9.65
CA ARG A 729 -52.84 6.88 -9.63
C ARG A 729 -53.56 8.21 -9.80
N TRP A 730 -53.12 9.24 -9.09
CA TRP A 730 -53.73 10.56 -9.11
C TRP A 730 -53.60 11.23 -10.49
N LEU A 731 -52.46 11.07 -11.16
CA LEU A 731 -52.21 11.62 -12.49
C LEU A 731 -52.94 10.86 -13.62
N THR A 732 -53.11 9.53 -13.49
CA THR A 732 -53.70 8.67 -14.53
C THR A 732 -55.18 8.33 -14.30
N ALA A 733 -55.73 8.70 -13.14
CA ALA A 733 -57.08 8.43 -12.68
C ALA A 733 -57.49 6.94 -12.65
N GLN A 734 -56.54 6.04 -12.38
CA GLN A 734 -56.84 4.63 -12.12
C GLN A 734 -57.71 4.47 -10.85
N PRO A 735 -58.75 3.61 -10.88
CA PRO A 735 -59.61 3.39 -9.72
C PRO A 735 -58.83 2.77 -8.56
N GLY A 736 -59.04 3.31 -7.34
CA GLY A 736 -58.58 2.66 -6.11
C GLY A 736 -59.39 1.40 -5.78
N ALA A 737 -59.06 0.73 -4.66
CA ALA A 737 -59.76 -0.47 -4.16
C ALA A 737 -61.29 -0.30 -3.98
N ALA A 738 -61.81 0.93 -4.05
CA ALA A 738 -63.24 1.28 -3.95
C ALA A 738 -63.96 1.52 -5.30
N GLY A 739 -63.32 1.30 -6.45
CA GLY A 739 -64.05 0.99 -7.70
C GLY A 739 -64.79 2.13 -8.43
N GLN A 740 -64.33 3.39 -8.40
CA GLN A 740 -64.77 4.39 -9.39
C GLN A 740 -63.59 4.94 -10.20
N PRO A 741 -63.62 4.86 -11.55
CA PRO A 741 -62.60 5.49 -12.41
C PRO A 741 -62.81 7.00 -12.45
N GLY A 742 -61.77 7.77 -12.13
CA GLY A 742 -61.76 9.22 -12.34
C GLY A 742 -61.38 9.59 -13.77
N SER A 743 -61.57 10.84 -14.16
CA SER A 743 -60.96 11.40 -15.38
C SER A 743 -59.50 11.79 -15.09
N PRO A 744 -58.53 11.50 -15.97
CA PRO A 744 -57.14 11.93 -15.78
C PRO A 744 -57.07 13.46 -15.67
N LEU A 745 -56.33 13.96 -14.68
CA LEU A 745 -56.20 15.40 -14.40
C LEU A 745 -55.26 16.12 -15.38
N LEU A 746 -54.45 15.35 -16.11
CA LEU A 746 -53.61 15.83 -17.20
C LEU A 746 -54.09 15.26 -18.53
N SER A 747 -53.87 16.02 -19.60
CA SER A 747 -54.08 15.50 -20.95
C SER A 747 -53.12 14.33 -21.22
N VAL A 748 -53.54 13.40 -22.07
CA VAL A 748 -52.70 12.25 -22.48
C VAL A 748 -51.35 12.71 -23.03
N TYR A 749 -51.33 13.83 -23.76
CA TYR A 749 -50.11 14.44 -24.30
C TYR A 749 -49.20 15.03 -23.20
N ALA A 750 -49.77 15.67 -22.17
CA ALA A 750 -49.00 16.19 -21.04
C ALA A 750 -48.41 15.05 -20.19
N LEU A 751 -49.12 13.94 -20.03
CA LEU A 751 -48.61 12.73 -19.37
C LEU A 751 -47.48 12.07 -20.13
N ASP A 752 -47.61 11.93 -21.46
CA ASP A 752 -46.56 11.38 -22.33
C ASP A 752 -45.28 12.20 -22.21
N ARG A 753 -45.40 13.53 -22.35
CA ARG A 753 -44.27 14.47 -22.23
C ARG A 753 -43.58 14.39 -20.86
N LEU A 754 -44.34 14.23 -19.79
CA LEU A 754 -43.81 14.14 -18.43
C LEU A 754 -43.04 12.82 -18.20
N LEU A 755 -43.59 11.70 -18.67
CA LEU A 755 -42.99 10.36 -18.49
C LEU A 755 -41.84 10.10 -19.46
N SER A 756 -41.84 10.74 -20.64
CA SER A 756 -40.79 10.65 -21.65
C SER A 756 -39.70 11.71 -21.52
N ALA A 757 -39.83 12.63 -20.55
CA ALA A 757 -38.82 13.65 -20.30
C ALA A 757 -37.49 12.98 -19.96
N ARG A 758 -36.39 13.49 -20.53
CA ARG A 758 -35.03 13.04 -20.25
C ARG A 758 -34.32 14.08 -19.41
N ASP A 759 -33.58 13.62 -18.41
CA ASP A 759 -32.67 14.46 -17.66
C ASP A 759 -31.40 14.81 -18.48
N LEU A 760 -30.48 15.58 -17.90
CA LEU A 760 -29.21 15.94 -18.59
C LEU A 760 -28.30 14.73 -18.88
N SER A 761 -28.51 13.59 -18.21
CA SER A 761 -27.79 12.34 -18.48
C SER A 761 -28.44 11.52 -19.61
N GLY A 762 -29.58 11.97 -20.11
CA GLY A 762 -30.35 11.30 -21.14
C GLY A 762 -31.28 10.20 -20.62
N GLN A 763 -31.42 10.03 -19.31
CA GLN A 763 -32.26 9.01 -18.69
C GLN A 763 -33.71 9.50 -18.54
N THR A 764 -34.68 8.64 -18.81
CA THR A 764 -36.11 8.89 -18.53
C THR A 764 -36.48 8.43 -17.12
N PHE A 765 -37.64 8.87 -16.62
CA PHE A 765 -38.23 8.35 -15.37
C PHE A 765 -38.27 6.82 -15.33
N ALA A 766 -38.67 6.18 -16.43
CA ALA A 766 -38.75 4.72 -16.51
C ALA A 766 -37.37 4.05 -16.46
N ASP A 767 -36.35 4.67 -17.06
CA ASP A 767 -34.97 4.17 -17.01
C ASP A 767 -34.44 4.18 -15.57
N ILE A 768 -34.68 5.27 -14.83
CA ILE A 768 -34.29 5.41 -13.43
C ILE A 768 -35.03 4.38 -12.56
N VAL A 769 -36.35 4.26 -12.68
CA VAL A 769 -37.13 3.25 -11.92
C VAL A 769 -36.65 1.83 -12.21
N THR A 770 -36.36 1.51 -13.47
CA THR A 770 -35.88 0.17 -13.87
C THR A 770 -34.49 -0.10 -13.29
N TYR A 771 -33.60 0.89 -13.34
CA TYR A 771 -32.26 0.80 -12.77
C TYR A 771 -32.29 0.63 -11.24
N SER A 772 -33.06 1.47 -10.53
CA SER A 772 -33.15 1.45 -9.07
C SER A 772 -33.79 0.19 -8.47
N MET A 773 -34.47 -0.62 -9.29
CA MET A 773 -35.21 -1.81 -8.85
C MET A 773 -34.62 -3.15 -9.37
N ARG A 774 -33.45 -3.11 -10.04
CA ARG A 774 -32.86 -4.23 -10.80
C ARG A 774 -32.63 -5.53 -9.99
N ASP A 775 -32.43 -5.44 -8.68
CA ASP A 775 -32.06 -6.57 -7.80
C ASP A 775 -33.13 -6.92 -6.74
N ARG A 776 -34.37 -6.44 -6.90
CA ARG A 776 -35.45 -6.70 -5.93
C ARG A 776 -36.38 -7.84 -6.37
N PRO A 777 -36.73 -8.78 -5.46
CA PRO A 777 -37.54 -9.96 -5.79
C PRO A 777 -39.02 -9.63 -6.10
N ASP A 778 -39.56 -8.52 -5.60
CA ASP A 778 -40.94 -8.07 -5.87
C ASP A 778 -41.00 -7.01 -6.97
N SER A 779 -41.39 -7.44 -8.18
CA SER A 779 -41.40 -6.65 -9.41
C SER A 779 -42.70 -5.84 -9.65
N ASP A 780 -43.57 -5.70 -8.65
CA ASP A 780 -44.91 -5.11 -8.84
C ASP A 780 -44.87 -3.61 -9.17
N LEU A 781 -43.90 -2.85 -8.64
CA LEU A 781 -43.71 -1.42 -9.01
C LEU A 781 -43.07 -1.26 -10.39
N ILE A 782 -42.13 -2.13 -10.78
CA ILE A 782 -41.58 -2.15 -12.15
C ILE A 782 -42.70 -2.47 -13.14
N HIS A 783 -43.53 -3.49 -12.83
CA HIS A 783 -44.69 -3.84 -13.62
C HIS A 783 -45.71 -2.71 -13.66
N LYS A 784 -46.05 -2.06 -12.55
CA LYS A 784 -46.98 -0.91 -12.51
C LYS A 784 -46.44 0.30 -13.28
N SER A 785 -45.17 0.67 -13.10
CA SER A 785 -44.57 1.82 -13.78
C SER A 785 -44.42 1.57 -15.27
N THR A 786 -43.96 0.36 -15.66
CA THR A 786 -43.88 -0.05 -17.06
C THR A 786 -45.27 -0.20 -17.68
N ALA A 787 -46.25 -0.72 -16.96
CA ALA A 787 -47.64 -0.83 -17.43
C ALA A 787 -48.28 0.54 -17.60
N ILE A 788 -48.04 1.49 -16.69
CA ILE A 788 -48.54 2.87 -16.77
C ILE A 788 -47.89 3.60 -17.95
N THR A 789 -46.57 3.52 -18.13
CA THR A 789 -45.88 4.11 -19.29
C THR A 789 -46.35 3.48 -20.60
N ARG A 790 -46.55 2.16 -20.66
CA ARG A 790 -47.13 1.47 -21.83
C ARG A 790 -48.58 1.88 -22.08
N LEU A 791 -49.38 2.05 -21.04
CA LEU A 791 -50.80 2.46 -21.14
C LEU A 791 -50.92 3.90 -21.63
N VAL A 792 -50.07 4.82 -21.15
CA VAL A 792 -49.99 6.21 -21.61
C VAL A 792 -49.53 6.25 -23.08
N HIS A 793 -48.44 5.55 -23.45
CA HIS A 793 -48.03 5.45 -24.87
C HIS A 793 -49.09 4.79 -25.76
N HIS A 794 -49.83 3.80 -25.26
CA HIS A 794 -50.94 3.18 -25.99
C HIS A 794 -52.11 4.16 -26.17
N TRP A 795 -52.44 4.97 -25.17
CA TRP A 795 -53.43 6.04 -25.31
C TRP A 795 -53.00 7.06 -26.35
N VAL A 796 -51.74 7.54 -26.30
CA VAL A 796 -51.17 8.50 -27.26
C VAL A 796 -51.25 7.98 -28.70
N THR A 797 -50.99 6.68 -28.93
CA THR A 797 -51.03 6.04 -30.25
C THR A 797 -52.44 5.78 -30.77
N LEU A 798 -53.44 5.69 -29.89
CA LEU A 798 -54.87 5.58 -30.26
C LEU A 798 -55.53 6.95 -30.52
N THR A 799 -55.05 8.03 -29.89
CA THR A 799 -55.60 9.39 -30.09
C THR A 799 -55.41 10.04 -31.47
N PRO A 800 -54.49 9.66 -32.39
CA PRO A 800 -54.38 10.34 -33.68
C PRO A 800 -55.59 10.05 -34.59
N GLN A 801 -56.36 8.98 -34.34
CA GLN A 801 -57.48 8.57 -35.20
C GLN A 801 -58.87 9.03 -34.73
N LYS A 802 -58.99 9.64 -33.54
CA LYS A 802 -60.30 10.07 -33.01
C LYS A 802 -60.51 11.59 -32.96
N LEU A 803 -59.48 12.40 -33.23
CA LEU A 803 -59.62 13.85 -33.37
C LEU A 803 -60.12 14.29 -34.77
N ASP A 804 -60.01 13.44 -35.80
CA ASP A 804 -60.60 13.67 -37.14
C ASP A 804 -62.10 13.32 -37.23
N ARG A 805 -62.75 12.93 -36.13
CA ARG A 805 -64.20 12.69 -36.08
C ARG A 805 -64.95 13.59 -35.08
N ALA A 806 -64.26 14.56 -34.48
CA ALA A 806 -64.82 15.53 -33.55
C ALA A 806 -64.40 16.98 -33.86
N ALA A 807 -63.96 17.24 -35.10
CA ALA A 807 -64.18 18.50 -35.83
C ALA A 807 -65.29 18.24 -36.86
#